data_AF-A0A9E7FAN1-F1
#
_entry.id   AF-A0A9E7FAN1-F1
#
_cell.length_a   1.000
_cell.length_b   1.000
_cell.length_c   1.000
_cell.angle_alpha   90.00
_cell.angle_beta   90.00
_cell.angle_gamma   90.00
#
_symmetry.space_group_name_H-M   'P 1'
#
loop_
_entity.id
_entity.type
_entity.pdbx_description
1 polymer ?
#
loop_
_entity_poly.entity_id
_entity_poly.type
_entity_poly.pdbx_seq_one_letter_code
_entity_poly.pdbx_strand_id
1 'polypeptide(L)'
;MASPEPRKKPNPGRGGVSIPLGISEEEARVRAIAEIVSAMAERSRRGESVDLNALKSAACRKYGLARAPKLVEMIAAVPEGDRDALLPKLRAKPVRTASGIAVVAVMSKPHRCPHIATTGNICVYCPGGPDSDFEYSTQSYTGYEPTSMRAIRARYNPFVQARSRIDQLKRLGHSVDKVEFILMGGTFMSLPADYRDYFIRNLHDALSGHTSANVEEAVHYSEHGTTKCIGMTIETRPDYCLGPHLRQMLSYGCTRLEIGVQSTYEDVARDTNRGHTVAAVADCFCLAKDAGFKVVAHMMPDLPNVGVERDMQSFKEFFESPAFRADGLKIYPTLVIRGTGLYELWKTGRYRNYPPELLVDIVARILSMVPPWTRVYRVQRDIPMPLVTSGVEKGNLRELALARMEDLGLKCRDVRTREAGIQDIHHKVKPDEVELVRRDYAANEGWETFLSYEDTRQDILVGLLRLRKCGRNTTCPELTGRCSIVRELHVYGTAVPVHGRDADKLQHQGYGTLLMEEAERIARREHRSTKLAVISGVGTRHYYRKLGYELEGPARVGSRARSKSATDLGHLAVLAGASQRGHLSTKQRARVALTRGCISQSDRGRLGYIRQHRGHARSASLRVLRSGAGCRRLLASPSALLLPFPTPLSRFLFPCFPPFQSLVGNGGSTDKNKGLVEQLKQYGMIKSAKVAEVMQTVDRGLFVPEGSPAYVDSPMPIGYNATISAPHMHATCLELLEEHLQPGMRALDVGSGTGYLTACFAIMVGLQGRSVGVEHIPELVASSINSIKRSAASSILNEGSLSVHAADGRKGWPELAPYDAIHVGAASPDIPRALLEQLKPGGRMVIPVGNFFQDLKVVDKNDDGSVRVHSEASVRFVPLTSRAAQLQDY
;
A
#
# COMPACT_ATOMS: atom_id res chain seq x y z
N MET A 1 -9.18 -38.81 37.28
CA MET A 1 -8.27 -39.17 36.19
C MET A 1 -8.38 -38.10 35.11
N ALA A 2 -7.48 -37.11 35.13
CA ALA A 2 -7.46 -36.03 34.14
C ALA A 2 -6.35 -36.34 33.13
N SER A 3 -6.72 -36.53 31.87
CA SER A 3 -5.78 -36.73 30.76
C SER A 3 -4.92 -35.47 30.57
N PRO A 4 -3.59 -35.60 30.36
CA PRO A 4 -2.74 -34.43 30.13
C PRO A 4 -2.98 -33.89 28.71
N GLU A 5 -3.13 -32.57 28.60
CA GLU A 5 -3.21 -31.84 27.33
C GLU A 5 -2.02 -32.16 26.39
N PRO A 6 -2.21 -32.15 25.05
CA PRO A 6 -1.14 -32.37 24.11
C PRO A 6 -0.14 -31.21 24.16
N ARG A 7 1.10 -31.51 24.56
CA ARG A 7 2.24 -30.58 24.52
C ARG A 7 2.33 -29.91 23.14
N LYS A 8 2.29 -28.58 23.09
CA LYS A 8 2.60 -27.77 21.90
C LYS A 8 3.94 -28.22 21.29
N LYS A 9 3.94 -28.48 19.97
CA LYS A 9 5.17 -28.77 19.19
C LYS A 9 6.21 -27.65 19.42
N PRO A 10 7.50 -27.97 19.60
CA PRO A 10 8.53 -26.98 19.83
C PRO A 10 8.68 -26.04 18.62
N ASN A 11 8.93 -24.75 18.88
CA ASN A 11 9.30 -23.79 17.84
C ASN A 11 10.59 -24.24 17.14
N PRO A 12 10.66 -24.21 15.80
CA PRO A 12 11.88 -24.53 15.06
C PRO A 12 12.92 -23.42 15.33
N GLY A 13 13.94 -23.71 16.14
CA GLY A 13 15.01 -22.76 16.48
C GLY A 13 15.73 -23.01 17.82
N ARG A 14 15.18 -23.83 18.73
CA ARG A 14 15.91 -24.22 19.96
C ARG A 14 16.66 -25.54 19.75
N GLY A 15 17.69 -25.53 18.93
CA GLY A 15 18.70 -26.60 18.91
C GLY A 15 19.89 -26.14 19.76
N GLY A 16 20.06 -26.71 20.95
CA GLY A 16 21.18 -26.43 21.86
C GLY A 16 22.50 -27.07 21.40
N VAL A 17 22.85 -26.93 20.12
CA VAL A 17 24.04 -27.53 19.51
C VAL A 17 24.96 -26.40 19.06
N SER A 18 26.22 -26.42 19.49
CA SER A 18 27.25 -25.47 19.05
C SER A 18 27.56 -25.64 17.56
N ILE A 19 27.82 -24.54 16.87
CA ILE A 19 28.28 -24.54 15.47
C ILE A 19 29.51 -25.48 15.35
N PRO A 20 29.61 -26.35 14.32
CA PRO A 20 30.74 -27.24 14.14
C PRO A 20 32.08 -26.48 14.15
N LEU A 21 33.09 -27.00 14.86
CA LEU A 21 34.42 -26.39 15.00
C LEU A 21 35.04 -26.08 13.62
N GLY A 22 35.38 -24.81 13.39
CA GLY A 22 36.08 -24.34 12.19
C GLY A 22 35.21 -23.76 11.07
N ILE A 23 33.91 -23.54 11.30
CA ILE A 23 32.98 -22.94 10.31
C ILE A 23 32.36 -21.66 10.91
N SER A 24 32.32 -20.56 10.15
CA SER A 24 31.65 -19.33 10.59
C SER A 24 30.13 -19.49 10.58
N GLU A 25 29.38 -18.66 11.32
CA GLU A 25 27.91 -18.72 11.32
C GLU A 25 27.33 -18.47 9.92
N GLU A 26 27.96 -17.60 9.14
CA GLU A 26 27.53 -17.27 7.78
C GLU A 26 27.75 -18.45 6.83
N GLU A 27 28.90 -19.14 6.94
CA GLU A 27 29.16 -20.38 6.19
C GLU A 27 28.21 -21.51 6.61
N ALA A 28 27.94 -21.67 7.90
CA ALA A 28 26.98 -22.65 8.42
C ALA A 28 25.58 -22.39 7.85
N ARG A 29 25.19 -21.12 7.73
CA ARG A 29 23.92 -20.70 7.14
C ARG A 29 23.83 -20.98 5.65
N VAL A 30 24.88 -20.67 4.88
CA VAL A 30 24.95 -20.97 3.44
C VAL A 30 24.85 -22.48 3.20
N ARG A 31 25.59 -23.28 3.97
CA ARG A 31 25.52 -24.76 3.89
C ARG A 31 24.14 -25.30 4.25
N ALA A 32 23.52 -24.76 5.30
CA ALA A 32 22.15 -25.11 5.66
C ALA A 32 21.14 -24.80 4.56
N ILE A 33 21.26 -23.63 3.91
CA ILE A 33 20.41 -23.26 2.78
C ILE A 33 20.59 -24.23 1.61
N ALA A 34 21.84 -24.52 1.24
CA ALA A 34 22.15 -25.43 0.13
C ALA A 34 21.59 -26.84 0.38
N GLU A 35 21.73 -27.37 1.60
CA GLU A 35 21.19 -28.70 1.95
C GLU A 35 19.66 -28.71 1.92
N ILE A 36 19.00 -27.67 2.43
CA ILE A 36 17.53 -27.60 2.37
C ILE A 36 17.07 -27.57 0.90
N VAL A 37 17.65 -26.70 0.07
CA VAL A 37 17.25 -26.56 -1.34
C VAL A 37 17.51 -27.84 -2.13
N SER A 38 18.66 -28.48 -1.93
CA SER A 38 19.01 -29.76 -2.57
C SER A 38 18.04 -30.87 -2.16
N ALA A 39 17.76 -31.03 -0.86
CA ALA A 39 16.78 -32.00 -0.37
C ALA A 39 15.37 -31.76 -0.91
N MET A 40 14.98 -30.48 -1.07
CA MET A 40 13.72 -30.13 -1.70
C MET A 40 13.68 -30.50 -3.18
N ALA A 41 14.75 -30.23 -3.93
CA ALA A 41 14.86 -30.56 -5.35
C ALA A 41 14.76 -32.08 -5.57
N GLU A 42 15.52 -32.87 -4.81
CA GLU A 42 15.50 -34.33 -4.91
C GLU A 42 14.12 -34.92 -4.61
N ARG A 43 13.50 -34.50 -3.50
CA ARG A 43 12.14 -34.97 -3.13
C ARG A 43 11.10 -34.55 -4.16
N SER A 44 11.25 -33.34 -4.73
CA SER A 44 10.34 -32.87 -5.77
C SER A 44 10.49 -33.67 -7.06
N ARG A 45 11.71 -34.05 -7.47
CA ARG A 45 11.96 -34.93 -8.63
C ARG A 45 11.40 -36.34 -8.43
N ARG A 46 11.33 -36.82 -7.18
CA ARG A 46 10.72 -38.11 -6.80
C ARG A 46 9.19 -38.04 -6.60
N GLY A 47 8.57 -36.86 -6.70
CA GLY A 47 7.14 -36.69 -6.49
C GLY A 47 6.69 -36.75 -5.02
N GLU A 48 7.62 -36.67 -4.06
CA GLU A 48 7.32 -36.75 -2.63
C GLU A 48 6.83 -35.42 -2.06
N SER A 49 6.01 -35.49 -0.99
CA SER A 49 5.57 -34.31 -0.25
C SER A 49 6.74 -33.66 0.50
N VAL A 50 6.85 -32.34 0.43
CA VAL A 50 7.97 -31.58 0.99
C VAL A 50 7.51 -30.81 2.23
N ASP A 51 7.90 -31.27 3.41
CA ASP A 51 7.73 -30.50 4.65
C ASP A 51 8.91 -29.56 4.87
N LEU A 52 8.70 -28.30 4.50
CA LEU A 52 9.68 -27.22 4.63
C LEU A 52 10.10 -26.97 6.09
N ASN A 53 9.18 -27.12 7.06
CA ASN A 53 9.48 -26.84 8.46
C ASN A 53 10.34 -27.95 9.06
N ALA A 54 10.08 -29.21 8.68
CA ALA A 54 10.92 -30.33 9.06
C ALA A 54 12.35 -30.18 8.51
N LEU A 55 12.50 -29.83 7.23
CA LEU A 55 13.80 -29.60 6.60
C LEU A 55 14.57 -28.44 7.24
N LYS A 56 13.90 -27.31 7.51
CA LYS A 56 14.49 -26.19 8.26
C LYS A 56 14.97 -26.63 9.63
N SER A 57 14.14 -27.37 10.37
CA SER A 57 14.47 -27.84 11.72
C SER A 57 15.63 -28.84 11.73
N ALA A 58 15.74 -29.68 10.70
CA ALA A 58 16.84 -30.63 10.55
C ALA A 58 18.16 -29.88 10.26
N ALA A 59 18.15 -28.97 9.28
CA ALA A 59 19.32 -28.18 8.92
C ALA A 59 19.78 -27.27 10.08
N CYS A 60 18.86 -26.62 10.80
CA CYS A 60 19.22 -25.80 11.96
C CYS A 60 19.88 -26.62 13.07
N ARG A 61 19.39 -27.85 13.31
CA ARG A 61 20.00 -28.76 14.30
C ARG A 61 21.38 -29.24 13.86
N LYS A 62 21.56 -29.55 12.57
CA LYS A 62 22.83 -30.03 12.01
C LYS A 62 23.92 -28.96 12.04
N TYR A 63 23.57 -27.71 11.74
CA TYR A 63 24.51 -26.60 11.61
C TYR A 63 24.55 -25.66 12.83
N GLY A 64 23.81 -25.95 13.91
CA GLY A 64 23.82 -25.14 15.13
C GLY A 64 23.25 -23.72 14.96
N LEU A 65 22.32 -23.52 14.02
CA LEU A 65 21.78 -22.19 13.74
C LEU A 65 20.72 -21.75 14.76
N ALA A 66 20.92 -20.59 15.39
CA ALA A 66 19.97 -20.00 16.33
C ALA A 66 18.65 -19.58 15.67
N ARG A 67 18.70 -19.20 14.38
CA ARG A 67 17.54 -18.79 13.59
C ARG A 67 17.48 -19.57 12.28
N ALA A 68 16.28 -20.02 11.91
CA ALA A 68 16.08 -20.70 10.64
C ALA A 68 16.35 -19.78 9.44
N PRO A 69 16.95 -20.30 8.34
CA PRO A 69 17.18 -19.51 7.13
C PRO A 69 15.91 -18.83 6.62
N LYS A 70 16.06 -17.59 6.15
CA LYS A 70 14.93 -16.81 5.65
C LYS A 70 14.48 -17.38 4.31
N LEU A 71 13.18 -17.34 4.07
CA LEU A 71 12.61 -17.84 2.82
C LEU A 71 13.19 -17.16 1.57
N VAL A 72 13.51 -15.86 1.67
CA VAL A 72 14.15 -15.08 0.59
C VAL A 72 15.52 -15.65 0.21
N GLU A 73 16.32 -16.06 1.20
CA GLU A 73 17.65 -16.62 0.98
C GLU A 73 17.55 -18.01 0.33
N MET A 74 16.57 -18.79 0.77
CA MET A 74 16.29 -20.09 0.18
C MET A 74 15.84 -19.97 -1.27
N ILE A 75 14.94 -19.02 -1.59
CA ILE A 75 14.47 -18.75 -2.95
C ILE A 75 15.65 -18.30 -3.84
N ALA A 76 16.54 -17.46 -3.32
CA ALA A 76 17.72 -17.00 -4.05
C ALA A 76 18.68 -18.16 -4.40
N ALA A 77 18.76 -19.18 -3.54
CA ALA A 77 19.59 -20.35 -3.73
C ALA A 77 18.99 -21.46 -4.62
N VAL A 78 17.74 -21.31 -5.09
CA VAL A 78 17.10 -22.32 -5.96
C VAL A 78 17.74 -22.31 -7.36
N PRO A 79 18.27 -23.46 -7.85
CA PRO A 79 18.79 -23.59 -9.21
C PRO A 79 17.73 -23.28 -10.27
N GLU A 80 18.11 -22.67 -11.39
CA GLU A 80 17.16 -22.25 -12.43
C GLU A 80 16.28 -23.39 -12.96
N GLY A 81 16.85 -24.58 -13.17
CA GLY A 81 16.11 -25.75 -13.66
C GLY A 81 15.05 -26.31 -12.71
N ASP A 82 15.17 -26.06 -11.39
CA ASP A 82 14.23 -26.55 -10.38
C ASP A 82 13.25 -25.45 -9.90
N ARG A 83 13.35 -24.22 -10.45
CA ARG A 83 12.55 -23.06 -10.00
C ARG A 83 11.06 -23.28 -10.13
N ASP A 84 10.58 -23.80 -11.26
CA ASP A 84 9.15 -23.96 -11.51
C ASP A 84 8.48 -24.95 -10.54
N ALA A 85 9.22 -25.99 -10.13
CA ALA A 85 8.74 -27.00 -9.19
C ALA A 85 8.80 -26.52 -7.72
N LEU A 86 9.83 -25.76 -7.35
CA LEU A 86 10.10 -25.38 -5.96
C LEU A 86 9.52 -24.03 -5.54
N LEU A 87 9.43 -23.04 -6.44
CA LEU A 87 8.90 -21.71 -6.13
C LEU A 87 7.46 -21.75 -5.57
N PRO A 88 6.51 -22.54 -6.11
CA PRO A 88 5.17 -22.64 -5.53
C PRO A 88 5.17 -23.14 -4.08
N LYS A 89 6.12 -24.02 -3.72
CA LYS A 89 6.29 -24.60 -2.38
C LYS A 89 7.01 -23.64 -1.42
N LEU A 90 7.89 -22.79 -1.96
CA LEU A 90 8.68 -21.80 -1.20
C LEU A 90 8.03 -20.41 -1.12
N ARG A 91 6.90 -20.17 -1.78
CA ARG A 91 6.27 -18.84 -1.82
C ARG A 91 5.68 -18.47 -0.46
N ALA A 92 6.01 -17.27 0.03
CA ALA A 92 5.40 -16.74 1.25
C ALA A 92 3.94 -16.34 1.01
N LYS A 93 3.02 -16.80 1.87
CA LYS A 93 1.59 -16.37 1.88
C LYS A 93 0.97 -16.42 0.46
N PRO A 94 0.76 -17.63 -0.11
CA PRO A 94 0.35 -17.80 -1.51
C PRO A 94 -0.95 -17.05 -1.88
N VAL A 95 -1.83 -16.83 -0.91
CA VAL A 95 -3.06 -16.03 -1.02
C VAL A 95 -2.83 -14.62 -1.59
N ARG A 96 -1.63 -14.03 -1.40
CA ARG A 96 -1.30 -12.67 -1.86
C ARG A 96 -1.35 -12.48 -3.38
N THR A 97 -1.11 -13.54 -4.14
CA THR A 97 -1.15 -13.53 -5.60
C THR A 97 -2.02 -14.66 -6.14
N ALA A 98 -2.96 -15.16 -5.32
CA ALA A 98 -3.88 -16.24 -5.70
C ALA A 98 -4.76 -15.84 -6.89
N SER A 99 -5.19 -14.57 -6.93
CA SER A 99 -5.96 -14.02 -8.04
C SER A 99 -5.12 -13.67 -9.27
N GLY A 100 -3.83 -14.06 -9.31
CA GLY A 100 -2.96 -13.84 -10.47
C GLY A 100 -2.30 -12.45 -10.57
N ILE A 101 -2.46 -11.60 -9.56
CA ILE A 101 -2.10 -10.17 -9.59
C ILE A 101 -1.29 -9.78 -8.35
N ALA A 102 -0.23 -9.00 -8.54
CA ALA A 102 0.55 -8.39 -7.47
C ALA A 102 -0.07 -7.05 -7.04
N VAL A 103 -0.59 -6.98 -5.81
CA VAL A 103 -1.16 -5.74 -5.25
C VAL A 103 -0.07 -4.89 -4.59
N VAL A 104 0.08 -3.66 -5.06
CA VAL A 104 1.03 -2.66 -4.56
C VAL A 104 0.26 -1.47 -4.00
N ALA A 105 0.14 -1.43 -2.68
CA ALA A 105 -0.49 -0.32 -1.97
C ALA A 105 0.53 0.78 -1.65
N VAL A 106 0.17 2.02 -1.98
CA VAL A 106 0.99 3.24 -1.83
C VAL A 106 0.15 4.32 -1.16
N MET A 107 0.83 5.29 -0.52
CA MET A 107 0.19 6.41 0.16
C MET A 107 0.72 7.75 -0.37
N SER A 108 -0.18 8.71 -0.55
CA SER A 108 0.17 10.10 -0.80
C SER A 108 0.71 10.78 0.44
N LYS A 109 1.29 11.98 0.30
CA LYS A 109 1.71 12.80 1.44
C LYS A 109 0.57 13.01 2.46
N PRO A 110 0.87 13.11 3.76
CA PRO A 110 -0.07 13.59 4.76
C PRO A 110 -0.62 14.96 4.37
N HIS A 111 -1.94 15.12 4.44
CA HIS A 111 -2.64 16.38 4.18
C HIS A 111 -3.99 16.35 4.90
N ARG A 112 -4.54 17.54 5.17
CA ARG A 112 -5.84 17.68 5.84
C ARG A 112 -6.98 17.29 4.92
N CYS A 113 -8.03 16.71 5.49
CA CYS A 113 -9.30 16.48 4.80
C CYS A 113 -9.92 17.80 4.34
N PRO A 114 -10.48 17.89 3.12
CA PRO A 114 -11.00 19.15 2.60
C PRO A 114 -12.24 19.67 3.35
N HIS A 115 -13.09 18.78 3.89
CA HIS A 115 -14.30 19.18 4.62
C HIS A 115 -14.02 19.82 5.99
N ILE A 116 -12.77 19.81 6.48
CA ILE A 116 -12.43 20.53 7.72
C ILE A 116 -12.71 22.03 7.57
N ALA A 117 -12.53 22.57 6.35
CA ALA A 117 -12.77 23.98 6.06
C ALA A 117 -14.26 24.36 6.15
N THR A 118 -15.17 23.40 5.93
CA THR A 118 -16.62 23.66 5.93
C THR A 118 -17.32 23.19 7.19
N THR A 119 -16.79 22.16 7.86
CA THR A 119 -17.40 21.55 9.05
C THR A 119 -16.66 21.86 10.35
N GLY A 120 -15.47 22.47 10.27
CA GLY A 120 -14.62 22.83 11.41
C GLY A 120 -13.74 21.69 11.93
N ASN A 121 -14.14 20.43 11.77
CA ASN A 121 -13.41 19.25 12.28
C ASN A 121 -13.41 18.09 11.27
N ILE A 122 -12.60 17.06 11.53
CA ILE A 122 -12.63 15.80 10.76
C ILE A 122 -13.74 14.85 11.26
N CYS A 123 -13.90 13.69 10.60
CA CYS A 123 -14.88 12.68 11.01
C CYS A 123 -14.57 12.11 12.40
N VAL A 124 -15.61 11.88 13.21
CA VAL A 124 -15.51 11.53 14.64
C VAL A 124 -14.64 10.29 14.92
N TYR A 125 -14.73 9.27 14.07
CA TYR A 125 -14.02 7.98 14.23
C TYR A 125 -12.67 7.92 13.49
N CYS A 126 -12.24 8.99 12.83
CA CYS A 126 -11.07 8.96 11.95
C CYS A 126 -9.78 9.15 12.75
N PRO A 127 -8.88 8.15 12.81
CA PRO A 127 -7.57 8.32 13.45
C PRO A 127 -6.58 9.01 12.50
N GLY A 128 -5.48 9.49 13.08
CA GLY A 128 -4.34 9.94 12.30
C GLY A 128 -4.54 11.25 11.55
N GLY A 129 -3.60 11.53 10.66
CA GLY A 129 -3.54 12.76 9.88
C GLY A 129 -2.72 13.87 10.56
N PRO A 130 -2.56 15.02 9.88
CA PRO A 130 -1.67 16.09 10.35
C PRO A 130 -2.05 16.72 11.69
N ASP A 131 -3.33 16.67 12.06
CA ASP A 131 -3.88 17.29 13.27
C ASP A 131 -4.10 16.27 14.40
N SER A 132 -3.33 15.18 14.40
CA SER A 132 -3.45 14.09 15.37
C SER A 132 -2.14 13.82 16.12
N ASP A 133 -2.22 13.09 17.22
CA ASP A 133 -1.06 12.61 17.99
C ASP A 133 -0.17 11.63 17.20
N PHE A 134 -0.61 11.16 16.03
CA PHE A 134 0.13 10.22 15.20
C PHE A 134 1.06 10.93 14.22
N GLU A 135 2.35 10.97 14.56
CA GLU A 135 3.37 11.66 13.78
C GLU A 135 3.47 11.18 12.33
N TYR A 136 3.52 12.16 11.43
CA TYR A 136 3.77 11.98 9.99
C TYR A 136 2.87 10.91 9.34
N SER A 137 1.66 10.75 9.86
CA SER A 137 0.68 9.76 9.40
C SER A 137 -0.29 10.36 8.38
N THR A 138 -0.75 9.53 7.44
CA THR A 138 -1.83 9.93 6.51
C THR A 138 -3.19 9.86 7.21
N GLN A 139 -4.13 10.69 6.77
CA GLN A 139 -5.47 10.69 7.34
C GLN A 139 -6.11 9.30 7.29
N SER A 140 -6.75 8.89 8.39
CA SER A 140 -7.37 7.56 8.61
C SER A 140 -6.38 6.44 8.96
N TYR A 141 -5.09 6.73 9.09
CA TYR A 141 -4.03 5.77 9.40
C TYR A 141 -3.19 6.21 10.58
N THR A 142 -2.70 5.25 11.36
CA THR A 142 -1.92 5.52 12.58
C THR A 142 -0.42 5.68 12.32
N GLY A 143 0.07 5.27 11.14
CA GLY A 143 1.51 5.25 10.81
C GLY A 143 2.19 3.90 11.08
N TYR A 144 1.55 3.04 11.88
CA TYR A 144 2.08 1.74 12.30
C TYR A 144 1.61 0.57 11.42
N GLU A 145 0.70 0.82 10.50
CA GLU A 145 0.30 -0.21 9.55
C GLU A 145 1.49 -0.55 8.63
N PRO A 146 1.65 -1.81 8.18
CA PRO A 146 2.80 -2.18 7.36
C PRO A 146 2.99 -1.32 6.11
N THR A 147 1.90 -0.82 5.52
CA THR A 147 1.97 0.08 4.37
C THR A 147 2.34 1.51 4.77
N SER A 148 1.75 2.03 5.84
CA SER A 148 2.09 3.34 6.40
C SER A 148 3.56 3.43 6.79
N MET A 149 4.09 2.41 7.49
CA MET A 149 5.51 2.35 7.84
C MET A 149 6.43 2.36 6.61
N ARG A 150 6.03 1.72 5.50
CA ARG A 150 6.79 1.77 4.25
C ARG A 150 6.72 3.15 3.60
N ALA A 151 5.55 3.79 3.64
CA ALA A 151 5.35 5.12 3.10
C ALA A 151 6.20 6.16 3.87
N ILE A 152 6.18 6.11 5.21
CA ILE A 152 6.99 6.97 6.09
C ILE A 152 8.49 6.78 5.81
N ARG A 153 8.97 5.53 5.74
CA ARG A 153 10.39 5.24 5.41
C ARG A 153 10.81 5.77 4.03
N ALA A 154 9.89 5.75 3.08
CA ALA A 154 10.10 6.30 1.74
C ALA A 154 9.85 7.81 1.66
N ARG A 155 9.56 8.49 2.79
CA ARG A 155 9.15 9.90 2.85
C ARG A 155 8.02 10.22 1.88
N TYR A 156 7.07 9.29 1.73
CA TYR A 156 5.94 9.35 0.80
C TYR A 156 6.32 9.52 -0.68
N ASN A 157 7.57 9.22 -1.06
CA ASN A 157 8.00 9.23 -2.46
C ASN A 157 7.31 8.09 -3.24
N PRO A 158 6.50 8.40 -4.28
CA PRO A 158 5.73 7.41 -5.03
C PRO A 158 6.61 6.35 -5.71
N PHE A 159 7.72 6.76 -6.34
CA PHE A 159 8.62 5.87 -7.06
C PHE A 159 9.27 4.87 -6.11
N VAL A 160 9.83 5.36 -5.00
CA VAL A 160 10.53 4.52 -4.00
C VAL A 160 9.55 3.55 -3.34
N GLN A 161 8.33 3.99 -3.00
CA GLN A 161 7.29 3.12 -2.44
C GLN A 161 6.94 1.98 -3.39
N ALA A 162 6.68 2.29 -4.67
CA ALA A 162 6.31 1.30 -5.67
C ALA A 162 7.46 0.32 -5.96
N ARG A 163 8.65 0.84 -6.30
CA ARG A 163 9.83 0.03 -6.66
C ARG A 163 10.23 -0.92 -5.53
N SER A 164 10.36 -0.39 -4.31
CA SER A 164 10.74 -1.18 -3.14
C SER A 164 9.75 -2.31 -2.85
N ARG A 165 8.45 -2.04 -3.05
CA ARG A 165 7.40 -3.05 -2.82
C ARG A 165 7.41 -4.14 -3.90
N ILE A 166 7.65 -3.79 -5.15
CA ILE A 166 7.75 -4.74 -6.26
C ILE A 166 8.97 -5.65 -6.06
N ASP A 167 10.13 -5.09 -5.75
CA ASP A 167 11.34 -5.87 -5.51
C ASP A 167 11.20 -6.79 -4.28
N GLN A 168 10.52 -6.32 -3.24
CA GLN A 168 10.18 -7.17 -2.09
C GLN A 168 9.30 -8.36 -2.49
N LEU A 169 8.31 -8.16 -3.36
CA LEU A 169 7.43 -9.26 -3.82
C LEU A 169 8.20 -10.25 -4.70
N LYS A 170 9.08 -9.78 -5.59
CA LYS A 170 9.97 -10.63 -6.40
C LYS A 170 10.84 -11.52 -5.51
N ARG A 171 11.48 -10.94 -4.50
CA ARG A 171 12.33 -11.65 -3.52
C ARG A 171 11.57 -12.71 -2.71
N LEU A 172 10.25 -12.58 -2.58
CA LEU A 172 9.37 -13.54 -1.90
C LEU A 172 8.80 -14.63 -2.84
N GLY A 173 9.23 -14.67 -4.11
CA GLY A 173 8.82 -15.68 -5.08
C GLY A 173 7.43 -15.43 -5.70
N HIS A 174 6.96 -14.17 -5.67
CA HIS A 174 5.73 -13.78 -6.38
C HIS A 174 6.07 -13.27 -7.79
N SER A 175 5.28 -13.69 -8.78
CA SER A 175 5.28 -13.00 -10.09
C SER A 175 4.70 -11.61 -9.89
N VAL A 176 5.36 -10.64 -10.50
CA VAL A 176 4.95 -9.22 -10.49
C VAL A 176 4.76 -8.70 -11.91
N ASP A 177 4.57 -9.57 -12.89
CA ASP A 177 4.38 -9.15 -14.30
C ASP A 177 3.08 -8.35 -14.47
N LYS A 178 2.11 -8.58 -13.60
CA LYS A 178 0.82 -7.89 -13.52
C LYS A 178 0.69 -7.24 -12.15
N VAL A 179 0.72 -5.91 -12.12
CA VAL A 179 0.61 -5.09 -10.90
C VAL A 179 -0.72 -4.35 -10.88
N GLU A 180 -1.39 -4.36 -9.73
CA GLU A 180 -2.48 -3.46 -9.41
C GLU A 180 -2.05 -2.48 -8.33
N PHE A 181 -2.11 -1.18 -8.63
CA PHE A 181 -1.86 -0.14 -7.64
C PHE A 181 -3.10 0.14 -6.80
N ILE A 182 -2.91 0.37 -5.50
CA ILE A 182 -3.96 0.89 -4.61
C ILE A 182 -3.42 2.14 -3.93
N LEU A 183 -4.02 3.28 -4.27
CA LEU A 183 -3.71 4.57 -3.68
C LEU A 183 -4.62 4.83 -2.47
N MET A 184 -4.02 4.80 -1.29
CA MET A 184 -4.72 4.89 -0.01
C MET A 184 -4.67 6.30 0.57
N GLY A 185 -5.67 6.64 1.39
CA GLY A 185 -5.76 7.92 2.12
C GLY A 185 -7.09 8.66 1.94
N GLY A 186 -7.94 8.24 1.00
CA GLY A 186 -9.31 8.72 0.85
C GLY A 186 -9.51 10.16 0.35
N THR A 187 -8.47 11.00 0.33
CA THR A 187 -8.56 12.42 -0.07
C THR A 187 -7.56 12.84 -1.14
N PHE A 188 -6.91 11.89 -1.82
CA PHE A 188 -5.90 12.17 -2.86
C PHE A 188 -6.39 13.17 -3.91
N MET A 189 -7.66 13.08 -4.32
CA MET A 189 -8.25 13.95 -5.34
C MET A 189 -8.46 15.40 -4.89
N SER A 190 -8.34 15.69 -3.60
CA SER A 190 -8.35 17.07 -3.08
C SER A 190 -6.99 17.77 -3.20
N LEU A 191 -5.92 17.02 -3.52
CA LEU A 191 -4.60 17.58 -3.69
C LEU A 191 -4.47 18.39 -5.00
N PRO A 192 -3.55 19.37 -5.04
CA PRO A 192 -3.21 20.11 -6.25
C PRO A 192 -2.92 19.20 -7.46
N ALA A 193 -3.31 19.65 -8.66
CA ALA A 193 -3.25 18.85 -9.88
C ALA A 193 -1.80 18.48 -10.28
N ASP A 194 -0.84 19.38 -10.05
CA ASP A 194 0.59 19.19 -10.23
C ASP A 194 1.14 18.07 -9.33
N TYR A 195 0.74 18.04 -8.05
CA TYR A 195 1.14 16.96 -7.15
C TYR A 195 0.54 15.63 -7.59
N ARG A 196 -0.73 15.63 -8.04
CA ARG A 196 -1.38 14.41 -8.51
C ARG A 196 -0.72 13.88 -9.80
N ASP A 197 -0.35 14.76 -10.73
CA ASP A 197 0.45 14.38 -11.91
C ASP A 197 1.79 13.77 -11.50
N TYR A 198 2.57 14.48 -10.69
CA TYR A 198 3.84 14.00 -10.15
C TYR A 198 3.70 12.61 -9.52
N PHE A 199 2.68 12.42 -8.68
CA PHE A 199 2.49 11.18 -7.96
C PHE A 199 2.21 10.02 -8.91
N ILE A 200 1.23 10.17 -9.80
CA ILE A 200 0.80 9.10 -10.72
C ILE A 200 1.89 8.78 -11.74
N ARG A 201 2.55 9.80 -12.29
CA ARG A 201 3.64 9.63 -13.26
C ARG A 201 4.75 8.75 -12.69
N ASN A 202 5.18 9.05 -11.47
CA ASN A 202 6.24 8.28 -10.79
C ASN A 202 5.82 6.84 -10.45
N LEU A 203 4.52 6.53 -10.29
CA LEU A 203 4.07 5.15 -10.14
C LEU A 203 4.24 4.35 -11.44
N HIS A 204 3.90 4.95 -12.57
CA HIS A 204 4.08 4.34 -13.89
C HIS A 204 5.57 4.20 -14.24
N ASP A 205 6.37 5.22 -13.97
CA ASP A 205 7.83 5.23 -14.15
C ASP A 205 8.52 4.14 -13.31
N ALA A 206 8.03 3.86 -12.10
CA ALA A 206 8.56 2.76 -11.29
C ALA A 206 8.40 1.39 -11.96
N LEU A 207 7.37 1.21 -12.80
CA LEU A 207 7.14 -0.02 -13.57
C LEU A 207 7.89 -0.05 -14.91
N SER A 208 7.85 1.06 -15.65
CA SER A 208 8.46 1.16 -16.98
C SER A 208 9.99 1.26 -16.92
N GLY A 209 10.52 1.84 -15.84
CA GLY A 209 11.93 2.24 -15.74
C GLY A 209 12.28 3.51 -16.51
N HIS A 210 11.29 4.14 -17.15
CA HIS A 210 11.44 5.42 -17.85
C HIS A 210 11.32 6.59 -16.86
N THR A 211 11.75 7.80 -17.26
CA THR A 211 11.50 9.03 -16.52
C THR A 211 10.68 9.96 -17.41
N SER A 212 9.41 10.15 -17.08
CA SER A 212 8.49 10.94 -17.92
C SER A 212 8.31 12.37 -17.40
N ALA A 213 7.89 13.27 -18.30
CA ALA A 213 7.61 14.68 -18.01
C ALA A 213 6.19 14.92 -17.48
N ASN A 214 5.22 14.09 -17.89
CA ASN A 214 3.81 14.16 -17.46
C ASN A 214 3.18 12.76 -17.40
N VAL A 215 1.96 12.65 -16.84
CA VAL A 215 1.26 11.36 -16.72
C VAL A 215 0.94 10.72 -18.07
N GLU A 216 0.59 11.49 -19.10
CA GLU A 216 0.23 10.95 -20.41
C GLU A 216 1.39 10.17 -21.03
N GLU A 217 2.59 10.75 -21.00
CA GLU A 217 3.82 10.12 -21.44
C GLU A 217 4.13 8.87 -20.61
N ALA A 218 4.05 8.96 -19.28
CA ALA A 218 4.29 7.83 -18.38
C ALA A 218 3.34 6.65 -18.65
N VAL A 219 2.05 6.93 -18.91
CA VAL A 219 1.05 5.93 -19.28
C VAL A 219 1.42 5.27 -20.61
N HIS A 220 1.87 6.05 -21.60
CA HIS A 220 2.27 5.54 -22.91
C HIS A 220 3.47 4.57 -22.82
N TYR A 221 4.51 4.91 -22.06
CA TYR A 221 5.66 4.03 -21.84
C TYR A 221 5.31 2.83 -20.95
N SER A 222 4.49 3.02 -19.91
CA SER A 222 4.05 1.94 -19.01
C SER A 222 3.27 0.85 -19.73
N GLU A 223 2.55 1.20 -20.80
CA GLU A 223 1.85 0.24 -21.64
C GLU A 223 2.80 -0.77 -22.32
N HIS A 224 4.03 -0.34 -22.64
CA HIS A 224 5.05 -1.18 -23.29
C HIS A 224 6.02 -1.83 -22.30
N GLY A 225 6.05 -1.41 -21.04
CA GLY A 225 6.94 -1.95 -19.99
C GLY A 225 6.76 -3.45 -19.72
N THR A 226 7.80 -4.13 -19.23
CA THR A 226 7.74 -5.58 -18.93
C THR A 226 6.77 -5.88 -17.78
N THR A 227 6.79 -5.03 -16.75
CA THR A 227 5.83 -5.06 -15.64
C THR A 227 4.62 -4.20 -15.98
N LYS A 228 3.45 -4.81 -16.09
CA LYS A 228 2.22 -4.18 -16.57
C LYS A 228 1.36 -3.67 -15.42
N CYS A 229 1.00 -2.38 -15.45
CA CYS A 229 -0.08 -1.84 -14.62
C CYS A 229 -1.43 -2.29 -15.17
N ILE A 230 -2.00 -3.36 -14.63
CA ILE A 230 -3.28 -3.92 -15.11
C ILE A 230 -4.50 -3.26 -14.45
N GLY A 231 -4.28 -2.45 -13.42
CA GLY A 231 -5.33 -1.73 -12.72
C GLY A 231 -4.77 -0.74 -11.72
N MET A 232 -5.52 0.32 -11.49
CA MET A 232 -5.22 1.29 -10.46
C MET A 232 -6.51 1.60 -9.71
N THR A 233 -6.41 1.54 -8.38
CA THR A 233 -7.49 1.83 -7.45
C THR A 233 -7.21 3.14 -6.75
N ILE A 234 -8.15 4.08 -6.79
CA ILE A 234 -8.07 5.35 -6.07
C ILE A 234 -9.18 5.39 -5.01
N GLU A 235 -8.80 5.55 -3.75
CA GLU A 235 -9.73 5.82 -2.66
C GLU A 235 -10.10 7.32 -2.67
N THR A 236 -11.39 7.64 -2.61
CA THR A 236 -11.87 9.01 -2.61
C THR A 236 -13.13 9.19 -1.74
N ARG A 237 -13.52 10.44 -1.51
CA ARG A 237 -14.82 10.80 -0.94
C ARG A 237 -15.85 11.00 -2.07
N PRO A 238 -17.15 10.77 -1.82
CA PRO A 238 -18.20 10.93 -2.83
C PRO A 238 -18.22 12.32 -3.50
N ASP A 239 -17.94 13.37 -2.73
CA ASP A 239 -17.88 14.77 -3.18
C ASP A 239 -16.65 15.07 -4.07
N TYR A 240 -15.65 14.19 -4.09
CA TYR A 240 -14.50 14.23 -4.99
C TYR A 240 -14.58 13.19 -6.12
N CYS A 241 -15.80 12.85 -6.53
CA CYS A 241 -16.09 11.88 -7.58
C CYS A 241 -17.02 12.43 -8.69
N LEU A 242 -16.95 13.74 -8.93
CA LEU A 242 -17.70 14.45 -9.97
C LEU A 242 -17.11 14.22 -11.36
N GLY A 243 -17.84 14.57 -12.41
CA GLY A 243 -17.45 14.39 -13.81
C GLY A 243 -15.99 14.79 -14.14
N PRO A 244 -15.50 16.00 -13.76
CA PRO A 244 -14.11 16.38 -13.98
C PRO A 244 -13.10 15.47 -13.26
N HIS A 245 -13.38 15.10 -12.00
CA HIS A 245 -12.53 14.19 -11.23
C HIS A 245 -12.46 12.80 -11.87
N LEU A 246 -13.60 12.27 -12.31
CA LEU A 246 -13.68 10.98 -13.00
C LEU A 246 -12.86 10.97 -14.30
N ARG A 247 -12.94 12.03 -15.11
CA ARG A 247 -12.12 12.16 -16.34
C ARG A 247 -10.63 12.16 -16.02
N GLN A 248 -10.24 12.85 -14.96
CA GLN A 248 -8.84 12.90 -14.53
C GLN A 248 -8.36 11.53 -14.03
N MET A 249 -9.18 10.81 -13.25
CA MET A 249 -8.87 9.44 -12.84
C MET A 249 -8.72 8.49 -14.04
N LEU A 250 -9.56 8.64 -15.08
CA LEU A 250 -9.38 7.88 -16.33
C LEU A 250 -8.03 8.19 -16.97
N SER A 251 -7.60 9.46 -17.02
CA SER A 251 -6.26 9.82 -17.55
C SER A 251 -5.10 9.23 -16.76
N TYR A 252 -5.31 8.93 -15.48
CA TYR A 252 -4.32 8.26 -14.62
C TYR A 252 -4.26 6.74 -14.84
N GLY A 253 -5.11 6.17 -15.69
CA GLY A 253 -5.24 4.73 -15.84
C GLY A 253 -5.99 4.05 -14.69
N CYS A 254 -6.78 4.81 -13.92
CA CYS A 254 -7.63 4.27 -12.86
C CYS A 254 -8.74 3.40 -13.45
N THR A 255 -8.98 2.25 -12.83
CA THR A 255 -10.02 1.28 -13.24
C THR A 255 -11.01 0.99 -12.12
N ARG A 256 -10.64 1.28 -10.87
CA ARG A 256 -11.47 1.02 -9.69
C ARG A 256 -11.47 2.22 -8.74
N LEU A 257 -12.66 2.55 -8.24
CA LEU A 257 -12.84 3.59 -7.22
C LEU A 257 -13.28 2.94 -5.93
N GLU A 258 -12.75 3.43 -4.82
CA GLU A 258 -13.28 3.07 -3.51
C GLU A 258 -13.81 4.29 -2.79
N ILE A 259 -15.05 4.17 -2.31
CA ILE A 259 -15.83 5.27 -1.78
C ILE A 259 -16.14 4.98 -0.31
N GLY A 260 -15.77 5.93 0.55
CA GLY A 260 -16.07 5.86 1.98
C GLY A 260 -17.53 6.19 2.30
N VAL A 261 -18.44 5.22 2.13
CA VAL A 261 -19.89 5.35 2.41
C VAL A 261 -20.16 5.33 3.92
N GLN A 262 -19.59 4.32 4.57
CA GLN A 262 -19.67 4.00 6.00
C GLN A 262 -21.07 3.54 6.45
N SER A 263 -22.13 4.31 6.17
CA SER A 263 -23.51 3.99 6.52
C SER A 263 -24.49 4.44 5.43
N THR A 264 -25.66 3.81 5.37
CA THR A 264 -26.78 4.18 4.49
C THR A 264 -27.72 5.22 5.11
N TYR A 265 -27.49 5.63 6.37
CA TYR A 265 -28.36 6.59 7.05
C TYR A 265 -27.80 8.02 7.08
N GLU A 266 -28.66 9.00 6.81
CA GLU A 266 -28.31 10.43 6.80
C GLU A 266 -28.03 10.99 8.20
N ASP A 267 -28.74 10.52 9.23
CA ASP A 267 -28.49 10.92 10.63
C ASP A 267 -27.07 10.54 11.06
N VAL A 268 -26.63 9.34 10.72
CA VAL A 268 -25.26 8.86 11.01
C VAL A 268 -24.22 9.69 10.27
N ALA A 269 -24.43 9.99 8.99
CA ALA A 269 -23.51 10.80 8.20
C ALA A 269 -23.35 12.22 8.78
N ARG A 270 -24.45 12.81 9.26
CA ARG A 270 -24.46 14.11 9.95
C ARG A 270 -23.77 14.04 11.30
N ASP A 271 -24.20 13.13 12.17
CA ASP A 271 -23.78 13.08 13.58
C ASP A 271 -22.31 12.65 13.73
N THR A 272 -21.77 11.88 12.77
CA THR A 272 -20.34 11.51 12.73
C THR A 272 -19.44 12.53 12.02
N ASN A 273 -20.00 13.67 11.62
CA ASN A 273 -19.34 14.72 10.85
C ASN A 273 -18.65 14.18 9.59
N ARG A 274 -19.37 13.42 8.76
CA ARG A 274 -18.81 12.76 7.57
C ARG A 274 -18.48 13.74 6.44
N GLY A 275 -19.19 14.87 6.41
CA GLY A 275 -19.02 15.94 5.43
C GLY A 275 -19.60 15.63 4.03
N HIS A 276 -20.49 14.64 3.90
CA HIS A 276 -21.32 14.40 2.71
C HIS A 276 -22.62 13.70 3.12
N THR A 277 -23.63 13.74 2.24
CA THR A 277 -24.91 13.02 2.42
C THR A 277 -24.85 11.61 1.82
N VAL A 278 -25.83 10.77 2.13
CA VAL A 278 -26.03 9.46 1.50
C VAL A 278 -26.56 9.64 0.07
N ALA A 279 -27.39 10.64 -0.19
CA ALA A 279 -27.81 11.00 -1.55
C ALA A 279 -26.61 11.25 -2.48
N ALA A 280 -25.59 11.99 -2.01
CA ALA A 280 -24.36 12.24 -2.77
C ALA A 280 -23.57 10.96 -3.08
N VAL A 281 -23.67 9.92 -2.23
CA VAL A 281 -23.09 8.60 -2.50
C VAL A 281 -23.80 7.92 -3.67
N ALA A 282 -25.13 7.94 -3.69
CA ALA A 282 -25.91 7.33 -4.77
C ALA A 282 -25.62 8.00 -6.13
N ASP A 283 -25.50 9.33 -6.15
CA ASP A 283 -25.12 10.11 -7.34
C ASP A 283 -23.69 9.76 -7.79
N CYS A 284 -22.75 9.73 -6.85
CA CYS A 284 -21.37 9.31 -7.09
C CYS A 284 -21.31 7.91 -7.71
N PHE A 285 -22.08 6.96 -7.21
CA PHE A 285 -22.14 5.59 -7.75
C PHE A 285 -22.71 5.59 -9.17
N CYS A 286 -23.75 6.37 -9.45
CA CYS A 286 -24.30 6.51 -10.80
C CYS A 286 -23.23 7.00 -11.78
N LEU A 287 -22.60 8.13 -11.47
CA LEU A 287 -21.57 8.74 -12.32
C LEU A 287 -20.37 7.81 -12.54
N ALA A 288 -19.89 7.16 -11.47
CA ALA A 288 -18.76 6.24 -11.56
C ALA A 288 -19.08 5.01 -12.42
N LYS A 289 -20.26 4.40 -12.24
CA LYS A 289 -20.69 3.23 -13.03
C LYS A 289 -20.91 3.58 -14.50
N ASP A 290 -21.53 4.73 -14.79
CA ASP A 290 -21.73 5.22 -16.17
C ASP A 290 -20.41 5.65 -16.83
N ALA A 291 -19.41 6.09 -16.06
CA ALA A 291 -18.06 6.30 -16.58
C ALA A 291 -17.28 4.99 -16.82
N GLY A 292 -17.80 3.86 -16.32
CA GLY A 292 -17.26 2.52 -16.50
C GLY A 292 -16.51 1.95 -15.31
N PHE A 293 -16.25 2.72 -14.27
CA PHE A 293 -15.44 2.28 -13.13
C PHE A 293 -16.06 1.12 -12.37
N LYS A 294 -15.22 0.24 -11.83
CA LYS A 294 -15.60 -0.64 -10.74
C LYS A 294 -15.74 0.15 -9.44
N VAL A 295 -16.85 -0.01 -8.73
CA VAL A 295 -17.15 0.76 -7.51
C VAL A 295 -17.10 -0.16 -6.30
N VAL A 296 -16.26 0.20 -5.32
CA VAL A 296 -16.12 -0.49 -4.04
C VAL A 296 -16.57 0.44 -2.92
N ALA A 297 -17.43 -0.03 -2.02
CA ALA A 297 -17.83 0.72 -0.85
C ALA A 297 -17.01 0.33 0.38
N HIS A 298 -16.67 1.30 1.22
CA HIS A 298 -16.30 1.03 2.61
C HIS A 298 -17.55 1.19 3.46
N MET A 299 -17.87 0.18 4.27
CA MET A 299 -19.00 0.19 5.21
C MET A 299 -18.49 -0.12 6.61
N MET A 300 -19.05 0.55 7.62
CA MET A 300 -18.62 0.44 9.01
C MET A 300 -19.81 0.05 9.89
N PRO A 301 -19.89 -1.19 10.38
CA PRO A 301 -20.81 -1.53 11.46
C PRO A 301 -20.33 -0.91 12.79
N ASP A 302 -21.22 -0.89 13.78
CA ASP A 302 -20.95 -0.42 15.14
C ASP A 302 -20.64 1.09 15.23
N LEU A 303 -21.20 1.90 14.31
CA LEU A 303 -21.08 3.36 14.37
C LEU A 303 -21.94 3.95 15.50
N PRO A 304 -21.60 5.14 16.05
CA PRO A 304 -22.42 5.82 17.05
C PRO A 304 -23.89 5.97 16.60
N ASN A 305 -24.82 5.79 17.54
CA ASN A 305 -26.27 5.88 17.32
C ASN A 305 -26.86 4.82 16.36
N VAL A 306 -26.10 3.77 16.02
CA VAL A 306 -26.54 2.63 15.21
C VAL A 306 -26.46 1.36 16.04
N GLY A 307 -27.61 0.75 16.33
CA GLY A 307 -27.68 -0.57 16.97
C GLY A 307 -27.65 -1.71 15.95
N VAL A 308 -27.58 -2.95 16.44
CA VAL A 308 -27.43 -4.18 15.63
C VAL A 308 -28.48 -4.28 14.53
N GLU A 309 -29.76 -4.07 14.86
CA GLU A 309 -30.85 -4.15 13.89
C GLU A 309 -30.71 -3.09 12.77
N ARG A 310 -30.28 -1.88 13.13
CA ARG A 310 -30.04 -0.81 12.15
C ARG A 310 -28.85 -1.14 11.25
N ASP A 311 -27.79 -1.74 11.78
CA ASP A 311 -26.64 -2.22 11.00
C ASP A 311 -27.09 -3.30 10.00
N MET A 312 -27.83 -4.30 10.47
CA MET A 312 -28.35 -5.37 9.61
C MET A 312 -29.23 -4.83 8.49
N GLN A 313 -30.14 -3.90 8.82
CA GLN A 313 -30.98 -3.24 7.82
C GLN A 313 -30.17 -2.37 6.85
N SER A 314 -29.13 -1.67 7.32
CA SER A 314 -28.24 -0.86 6.48
C SER A 314 -27.51 -1.72 5.44
N PHE A 315 -26.97 -2.88 5.84
CA PHE A 315 -26.33 -3.79 4.90
C PHE A 315 -27.34 -4.43 3.93
N LYS A 316 -28.53 -4.80 4.41
CA LYS A 316 -29.60 -5.30 3.55
C LYS A 316 -29.98 -4.27 2.50
N GLU A 317 -30.23 -3.02 2.90
CA GLU A 317 -30.52 -1.91 1.98
C GLU A 317 -29.37 -1.71 0.98
N PHE A 318 -28.12 -1.73 1.44
CA PHE A 318 -26.95 -1.58 0.58
C PHE A 318 -26.87 -2.62 -0.55
N PHE A 319 -27.30 -3.86 -0.30
CA PHE A 319 -27.33 -4.92 -1.32
C PHE A 319 -28.62 -4.95 -2.15
N GLU A 320 -29.77 -4.67 -1.54
CA GLU A 320 -31.07 -4.77 -2.20
C GLU A 320 -31.43 -3.51 -3.01
N SER A 321 -31.12 -2.33 -2.49
CA SER A 321 -31.47 -1.06 -3.11
C SER A 321 -30.68 -0.81 -4.40
N PRO A 322 -31.35 -0.51 -5.53
CA PRO A 322 -30.69 -0.14 -6.77
C PRO A 322 -29.80 1.11 -6.65
N ALA A 323 -29.96 1.94 -5.62
CA ALA A 323 -29.13 3.13 -5.39
C ALA A 323 -27.67 2.79 -5.02
N PHE A 324 -27.40 1.58 -4.52
CA PHE A 324 -26.07 1.19 -4.07
C PHE A 324 -25.46 0.07 -4.92
N ARG A 325 -25.77 -1.20 -4.61
CA ARG A 325 -25.32 -2.41 -5.35
C ARG A 325 -23.90 -2.29 -5.87
N ALA A 326 -22.94 -2.10 -4.97
CA ALA A 326 -21.53 -1.94 -5.34
C ALA A 326 -20.92 -3.28 -5.80
N ASP A 327 -19.87 -3.20 -6.62
CA ASP A 327 -19.14 -4.39 -7.11
C ASP A 327 -18.25 -5.01 -6.04
N GLY A 328 -17.91 -4.23 -5.02
CA GLY A 328 -17.08 -4.69 -3.92
C GLY A 328 -17.38 -3.98 -2.61
N LEU A 329 -16.92 -4.61 -1.53
CA LEU A 329 -17.15 -4.16 -0.17
C LEU A 329 -15.87 -4.33 0.66
N LYS A 330 -15.59 -3.33 1.49
CA LYS A 330 -14.65 -3.42 2.62
C LYS A 330 -15.45 -3.18 3.90
N ILE A 331 -15.51 -4.19 4.76
CA ILE A 331 -16.23 -4.13 6.04
C ILE A 331 -15.23 -3.75 7.12
N TYR A 332 -15.46 -2.61 7.77
CA TYR A 332 -14.57 -2.06 8.78
C TYR A 332 -15.34 -1.81 10.08
N PRO A 333 -15.43 -2.80 10.97
CA PRO A 333 -15.99 -2.57 12.29
C PRO A 333 -15.34 -1.37 12.96
N THR A 334 -16.16 -0.55 13.60
CA THR A 334 -15.71 0.68 14.24
C THR A 334 -14.75 0.34 15.38
N LEU A 335 -13.65 1.07 15.47
CA LEU A 335 -12.62 0.90 16.48
C LEU A 335 -12.44 2.21 17.25
N VAL A 336 -12.32 2.11 18.56
CA VAL A 336 -11.99 3.24 19.42
C VAL A 336 -10.48 3.36 19.49
N ILE A 337 -9.95 4.48 19.05
CA ILE A 337 -8.50 4.77 18.99
C ILE A 337 -8.27 6.08 19.70
N ARG A 338 -7.23 6.14 20.54
CA ARG A 338 -6.82 7.36 21.25
C ARG A 338 -6.61 8.53 20.27
N GLY A 339 -7.02 9.72 20.68
CA GLY A 339 -6.90 10.95 19.87
C GLY A 339 -8.01 11.13 18.84
N THR A 340 -9.06 10.30 18.85
CA THR A 340 -10.25 10.47 17.99
C THR A 340 -11.41 11.08 18.77
N GLY A 341 -12.35 11.75 18.09
CA GLY A 341 -13.58 12.22 18.73
C GLY A 341 -14.42 11.08 19.32
N LEU A 342 -14.36 9.89 18.72
CA LEU A 342 -15.01 8.68 19.22
C LEU A 342 -14.44 8.22 20.57
N TYR A 343 -13.15 8.43 20.80
CA TYR A 343 -12.50 8.13 22.08
C TYR A 343 -13.09 8.94 23.24
N GLU A 344 -13.42 10.21 23.01
CA GLU A 344 -14.06 11.04 24.05
C GLU A 344 -15.49 10.59 24.36
N LEU A 345 -16.24 10.14 23.36
CA LEU A 345 -17.56 9.53 23.56
C LEU A 345 -17.46 8.23 24.37
N TRP A 346 -16.46 7.41 24.07
CA TRP A 346 -16.19 6.18 24.82
C TRP A 346 -15.79 6.47 26.28
N LYS A 347 -14.86 7.41 26.48
CA LYS A 347 -14.36 7.82 27.80
C LYS A 347 -15.46 8.36 28.70
N THR A 348 -16.44 9.06 28.14
CA THR A 348 -17.60 9.60 28.87
C THR A 348 -18.75 8.59 29.02
N GLY A 349 -18.60 7.36 28.54
CA GLY A 349 -19.64 6.33 28.58
C GLY A 349 -20.80 6.55 27.62
N ARG A 350 -20.69 7.50 26.69
CA ARG A 350 -21.72 7.83 25.68
C ARG A 350 -21.65 6.94 24.44
N TYR A 351 -20.59 6.15 24.29
CA TYR A 351 -20.44 5.16 23.23
C TYR A 351 -19.78 3.89 23.77
N ARG A 352 -20.26 2.73 23.32
CA ARG A 352 -19.69 1.43 23.64
C ARG A 352 -19.78 0.53 22.41
N ASN A 353 -18.68 -0.13 22.08
CA ASN A 353 -18.64 -1.11 21.00
C ASN A 353 -19.48 -2.34 21.30
N TYR A 354 -19.84 -3.07 20.25
CA TYR A 354 -20.39 -4.41 20.39
C TYR A 354 -19.42 -5.37 21.11
N PRO A 355 -19.95 -6.32 21.89
CA PRO A 355 -19.17 -7.45 22.36
C PRO A 355 -18.52 -8.22 21.19
N PRO A 356 -17.29 -8.73 21.35
CA PRO A 356 -16.56 -9.40 20.26
C PRO A 356 -17.33 -10.58 19.64
N GLU A 357 -17.99 -11.41 20.44
CA GLU A 357 -18.77 -12.56 19.96
C GLU A 357 -19.99 -12.11 19.12
N LEU A 358 -20.67 -11.05 19.57
CA LEU A 358 -21.80 -10.46 18.85
C LEU A 358 -21.33 -9.88 17.51
N LEU A 359 -20.18 -9.20 17.48
CA LEU A 359 -19.62 -8.68 16.25
C LEU A 359 -19.29 -9.79 15.23
N VAL A 360 -18.78 -10.93 15.69
CA VAL A 360 -18.54 -12.10 14.83
C VAL A 360 -19.85 -12.60 14.23
N ASP A 361 -20.92 -12.72 15.03
CA ASP A 361 -22.26 -13.13 14.56
C ASP A 361 -22.84 -12.17 13.52
N ILE A 362 -22.72 -10.86 13.78
CA ILE A 362 -23.17 -9.80 12.86
C ILE A 362 -22.43 -9.89 11.53
N VAL A 363 -21.10 -9.99 11.57
CA VAL A 363 -20.29 -10.09 10.35
C VAL A 363 -20.60 -11.38 9.58
N ALA A 364 -20.79 -12.51 10.26
CA ALA A 364 -21.21 -13.77 9.65
C ALA A 364 -22.55 -13.63 8.89
N ARG A 365 -23.54 -12.98 9.50
CA ARG A 365 -24.83 -12.70 8.86
C ARG A 365 -24.68 -11.72 7.69
N ILE A 366 -23.87 -10.66 7.82
CA ILE A 366 -23.59 -9.73 6.72
C ILE A 366 -22.98 -10.47 5.52
N LEU A 367 -21.98 -11.33 5.75
CA LEU A 367 -21.35 -12.12 4.69
C LEU A 367 -22.34 -13.07 4.00
N SER A 368 -23.33 -13.59 4.71
CA SER A 368 -24.39 -14.43 4.11
C SER A 368 -25.32 -13.67 3.15
N MET A 369 -25.47 -12.34 3.33
CA MET A 369 -26.29 -11.48 2.47
C MET A 369 -25.56 -11.01 1.21
N VAL A 370 -24.24 -11.22 1.11
CA VAL A 370 -23.44 -10.70 0.00
C VAL A 370 -23.85 -11.39 -1.30
N PRO A 371 -24.26 -10.62 -2.33
CA PRO A 371 -24.70 -11.22 -3.58
C PRO A 371 -23.52 -11.77 -4.40
N PRO A 372 -23.76 -12.75 -5.30
CA PRO A 372 -22.71 -13.42 -6.07
C PRO A 372 -21.87 -12.55 -7.00
N TRP A 373 -22.33 -11.33 -7.30
CA TRP A 373 -21.59 -10.35 -8.11
C TRP A 373 -20.72 -9.40 -7.27
N THR A 374 -20.77 -9.45 -5.94
CA THR A 374 -20.00 -8.56 -5.06
C THR A 374 -18.78 -9.27 -4.46
N ARG A 375 -17.63 -8.58 -4.43
CA ARG A 375 -16.39 -9.07 -3.82
C ARG A 375 -16.14 -8.43 -2.46
N VAL A 376 -16.03 -9.21 -1.39
CA VAL A 376 -15.60 -8.68 -0.09
C VAL A 376 -14.08 -8.74 0.00
N TYR A 377 -13.45 -7.57 -0.08
CA TYR A 377 -11.98 -7.44 -0.10
C TYR A 377 -11.36 -7.63 1.28
N ARG A 378 -11.97 -7.03 2.29
CA ARG A 378 -11.48 -7.03 3.68
C ARG A 378 -12.63 -7.03 4.67
N VAL A 379 -12.38 -7.70 5.79
CA VAL A 379 -13.25 -7.78 6.96
C VAL A 379 -12.34 -7.44 8.13
N GLN A 380 -12.31 -6.16 8.52
CA GLN A 380 -11.37 -5.44 9.41
C GLN A 380 -10.26 -4.61 8.70
N ARG A 381 -9.77 -3.57 9.40
CA ARG A 381 -8.63 -2.73 8.99
C ARG A 381 -7.31 -3.32 9.50
N ASP A 382 -6.20 -2.97 8.84
CA ASP A 382 -4.84 -3.43 9.23
C ASP A 382 -4.26 -2.58 10.39
N ILE A 383 -5.07 -2.19 11.38
CA ILE A 383 -4.63 -1.40 12.52
C ILE A 383 -4.03 -2.34 13.57
N PRO A 384 -2.82 -2.07 14.09
CA PRO A 384 -2.24 -2.88 15.17
C PRO A 384 -3.12 -2.87 16.42
N MET A 385 -3.44 -4.06 16.95
CA MET A 385 -4.28 -4.21 18.14
C MET A 385 -3.80 -3.44 19.38
N PRO A 386 -2.49 -3.26 19.65
CA PRO A 386 -2.04 -2.45 20.78
C PRO A 386 -2.48 -0.97 20.74
N LEU A 387 -2.90 -0.45 19.58
CA LEU A 387 -3.40 0.92 19.42
C LEU A 387 -4.93 1.01 19.61
N VAL A 388 -5.63 -0.12 19.59
CA VAL A 388 -7.09 -0.18 19.71
C VAL A 388 -7.44 -0.19 21.19
N THR A 389 -8.22 0.80 21.63
CA THR A 389 -8.70 0.87 23.02
C THR A 389 -9.93 -0.01 23.24
N SER A 390 -10.84 -0.06 22.28
CA SER A 390 -12.09 -0.84 22.32
C SER A 390 -12.56 -1.18 20.90
N GLY A 391 -13.25 -2.31 20.74
CA GLY A 391 -13.73 -2.83 19.46
C GLY A 391 -13.27 -4.27 19.19
N VAL A 392 -12.69 -4.52 18.02
CA VAL A 392 -12.21 -5.85 17.63
C VAL A 392 -10.99 -6.25 18.45
N GLU A 393 -11.05 -7.41 19.10
CA GLU A 393 -9.93 -7.95 19.91
C GLU A 393 -8.94 -8.80 19.13
N LYS A 394 -9.41 -9.49 18.08
CA LYS A 394 -8.62 -10.46 17.31
C LYS A 394 -8.43 -10.03 15.87
N GLY A 395 -7.19 -10.11 15.40
CA GLY A 395 -6.81 -9.75 14.02
C GLY A 395 -7.19 -10.77 12.95
N ASN A 396 -8.09 -11.71 13.20
CA ASN A 396 -8.52 -12.74 12.23
C ASN A 396 -10.06 -12.82 12.09
N LEU A 397 -10.75 -11.68 12.13
CA LEU A 397 -12.22 -11.61 12.14
C LEU A 397 -12.90 -12.35 10.97
N ARG A 398 -12.30 -12.36 9.77
CA ARG A 398 -12.85 -13.12 8.63
C ARG A 398 -12.94 -14.62 8.91
N GLU A 399 -11.90 -15.20 9.51
CA GLU A 399 -11.86 -16.64 9.82
C GLU A 399 -12.89 -16.99 10.88
N LEU A 400 -12.98 -16.16 11.93
CA LEU A 400 -13.99 -16.31 12.98
C LEU A 400 -15.42 -16.21 12.44
N ALA A 401 -15.67 -15.24 11.54
CA ALA A 401 -16.97 -15.09 10.91
C ALA A 401 -17.31 -16.29 10.02
N LEU A 402 -16.37 -16.82 9.24
CA LEU A 402 -16.61 -18.00 8.40
C LEU A 402 -16.89 -19.26 9.24
N ALA A 403 -16.12 -19.49 10.31
CA ALA A 403 -16.41 -20.59 11.24
C ALA A 403 -17.80 -20.43 11.87
N ARG A 404 -18.15 -19.22 12.29
CA ARG A 404 -19.49 -18.93 12.82
C ARG A 404 -20.61 -19.15 11.79
N MET A 405 -20.35 -18.87 10.51
CA MET A 405 -21.30 -19.18 9.45
C MET A 405 -21.54 -20.68 9.31
N GLU A 406 -20.50 -21.51 9.45
CA GLU A 406 -20.62 -22.98 9.43
C GLU A 406 -21.53 -23.46 10.57
N ASP A 407 -21.32 -22.95 11.80
CA ASP A 407 -22.17 -23.28 12.95
C ASP A 407 -23.65 -22.91 12.74
N LEU A 408 -23.90 -21.83 12.00
CA LEU A 408 -25.23 -21.32 11.69
C LEU A 408 -25.85 -21.95 10.42
N GLY A 409 -25.12 -22.81 9.71
CA GLY A 409 -25.56 -23.35 8.42
C GLY A 409 -25.67 -22.31 7.30
N LEU A 410 -24.97 -21.18 7.42
CA LEU A 410 -24.96 -20.09 6.44
C LEU A 410 -23.85 -20.29 5.40
N LYS A 411 -24.08 -19.81 4.18
CA LYS A 411 -23.09 -19.86 3.09
C LYS A 411 -22.66 -18.47 2.66
N CYS A 412 -21.36 -18.26 2.48
CA CYS A 412 -20.79 -17.03 1.91
C CYS A 412 -20.65 -17.20 0.39
N ARG A 413 -21.46 -16.47 -0.39
CA ARG A 413 -21.42 -16.53 -1.87
C ARG A 413 -20.70 -15.35 -2.52
N ASP A 414 -19.83 -14.66 -1.77
CA ASP A 414 -19.03 -13.58 -2.34
C ASP A 414 -18.04 -14.09 -3.41
N VAL A 415 -17.66 -13.20 -4.32
CA VAL A 415 -16.73 -13.51 -5.42
C VAL A 415 -15.39 -14.06 -4.91
N ARG A 416 -14.91 -13.57 -3.77
CA ARG A 416 -13.58 -13.93 -3.22
C ARG A 416 -13.55 -15.33 -2.64
N THR A 417 -14.61 -15.79 -1.99
CA THR A 417 -14.65 -17.14 -1.41
C THR A 417 -14.81 -18.18 -2.51
N ARG A 418 -15.51 -17.84 -3.61
CA ARG A 418 -15.78 -18.75 -4.72
C ARG A 418 -14.63 -18.84 -5.75
N GLU A 419 -13.67 -17.92 -5.77
CA GLU A 419 -12.64 -17.89 -6.82
C GLU A 419 -11.76 -19.17 -6.81
N ALA A 420 -11.52 -19.74 -8.00
CA ALA A 420 -10.79 -21.00 -8.16
C ALA A 420 -9.40 -21.01 -7.48
N GLY A 421 -8.69 -19.87 -7.49
CA GLY A 421 -7.38 -19.75 -6.85
C GLY A 421 -7.44 -19.85 -5.31
N ILE A 422 -8.52 -19.40 -4.68
CA ILE A 422 -8.72 -19.51 -3.23
C ILE A 422 -9.17 -20.92 -2.87
N GLN A 423 -10.08 -21.49 -3.66
CA GLN A 423 -10.55 -22.87 -3.48
C GLN A 423 -9.42 -23.91 -3.61
N ASP A 424 -8.51 -23.75 -4.57
CA ASP A 424 -7.34 -24.62 -4.71
C ASP A 424 -6.34 -24.47 -3.53
N ILE A 425 -6.13 -23.24 -3.05
CA ILE A 425 -5.21 -23.00 -1.93
C ILE A 425 -5.75 -23.58 -0.62
N HIS A 426 -7.02 -23.33 -0.31
CA HIS A 426 -7.62 -23.69 0.99
C HIS A 426 -8.19 -25.11 1.03
N HIS A 427 -8.82 -25.56 -0.06
CA HIS A 427 -9.56 -26.83 -0.10
C HIS A 427 -9.00 -27.84 -1.11
N LYS A 428 -8.00 -27.46 -1.92
CA LYS A 428 -7.40 -28.32 -2.97
C LYS A 428 -8.44 -28.80 -4.00
N VAL A 429 -9.51 -28.04 -4.18
CA VAL A 429 -10.59 -28.35 -5.13
C VAL A 429 -10.35 -27.61 -6.45
N LYS A 430 -10.49 -28.32 -7.56
CA LYS A 430 -10.45 -27.79 -8.91
C LYS A 430 -11.85 -27.90 -9.54
N PRO A 431 -12.24 -26.96 -10.43
CA PRO A 431 -13.52 -27.06 -11.11
C PRO A 431 -13.52 -28.25 -12.07
N ASP A 432 -14.64 -28.97 -12.11
CA ASP A 432 -14.81 -30.15 -12.98
C ASP A 432 -15.66 -29.81 -14.21
N GLU A 433 -16.85 -29.23 -13.99
CA GLU A 433 -17.82 -28.93 -15.06
C GLU A 433 -18.22 -27.45 -15.00
N VAL A 434 -17.75 -26.68 -15.98
CA VAL A 434 -17.85 -25.22 -15.97
C VAL A 434 -18.92 -24.76 -16.96
N GLU A 435 -19.88 -23.99 -16.45
CA GLU A 435 -21.03 -23.47 -17.20
C GLU A 435 -21.01 -21.94 -17.26
N LEU A 436 -21.59 -21.37 -18.32
CA LEU A 436 -21.81 -19.93 -18.42
C LEU A 436 -23.08 -19.54 -17.66
N VAL A 437 -22.93 -18.70 -16.64
CA VAL A 437 -24.01 -18.18 -15.81
C VAL A 437 -24.16 -16.68 -16.04
N ARG A 438 -25.40 -16.21 -16.16
CA ARG A 438 -25.74 -14.79 -16.30
C ARG A 438 -26.65 -14.35 -15.16
N ARG A 439 -26.35 -13.18 -14.58
CA ARG A 439 -27.18 -12.53 -13.56
C ARG A 439 -27.36 -11.06 -13.91
N ASP A 440 -28.61 -10.63 -14.09
CA ASP A 440 -28.97 -9.25 -14.41
C ASP A 440 -29.53 -8.55 -13.18
N TYR A 441 -29.15 -7.28 -12.97
CA TYR A 441 -29.67 -6.45 -11.89
C TYR A 441 -29.67 -4.97 -12.27
N ALA A 442 -30.66 -4.24 -11.75
CA ALA A 442 -30.68 -2.77 -11.86
C ALA A 442 -29.72 -2.16 -10.83
N ALA A 443 -28.91 -1.19 -11.25
CA ALA A 443 -28.07 -0.40 -10.35
C ALA A 443 -27.85 1.01 -10.90
N ASN A 444 -28.17 2.02 -10.09
CA ASN A 444 -28.00 3.44 -10.38
C ASN A 444 -28.50 3.79 -11.80
N GLU A 445 -29.79 3.57 -12.04
CA GLU A 445 -30.49 3.80 -13.32
C GLU A 445 -30.00 2.98 -14.54
N GLY A 446 -28.97 2.17 -14.37
CA GLY A 446 -28.42 1.32 -15.43
C GLY A 446 -28.79 -0.15 -15.27
N TRP A 447 -28.62 -0.88 -16.36
CA TRP A 447 -28.75 -2.32 -16.41
C TRP A 447 -27.37 -2.94 -16.33
N GLU A 448 -27.08 -3.62 -15.21
CA GLU A 448 -25.87 -4.41 -15.02
C GLU A 448 -26.15 -5.88 -15.36
N THR A 449 -25.22 -6.47 -16.10
CA THR A 449 -25.18 -7.88 -16.45
C THR A 449 -23.86 -8.45 -15.96
N PHE A 450 -23.94 -9.38 -15.01
CA PHE A 450 -22.81 -10.14 -14.50
C PHE A 450 -22.76 -11.50 -15.20
N LEU A 451 -21.80 -11.66 -16.09
CA LEU A 451 -21.49 -12.93 -16.75
C LEU A 451 -20.38 -13.64 -15.99
N SER A 452 -20.47 -14.95 -15.85
CA SER A 452 -19.47 -15.72 -15.15
C SER A 452 -19.40 -17.15 -15.67
N TYR A 453 -18.19 -17.70 -15.73
CA TYR A 453 -17.99 -19.14 -15.85
C TYR A 453 -17.84 -19.73 -14.45
N GLU A 454 -18.73 -20.64 -14.08
CA GLU A 454 -18.84 -21.22 -12.74
C GLU A 454 -19.00 -22.74 -12.82
N ASP A 455 -18.39 -23.48 -11.88
CA ASP A 455 -18.83 -24.84 -11.55
C ASP A 455 -20.03 -24.71 -10.60
N THR A 456 -21.23 -24.94 -11.13
CA THR A 456 -22.48 -24.70 -10.41
C THR A 456 -22.75 -25.74 -9.32
N ARG A 457 -22.09 -26.90 -9.38
CA ARG A 457 -22.21 -27.96 -8.36
C ARG A 457 -21.31 -27.70 -7.16
N GLN A 458 -20.07 -27.30 -7.43
CA GLN A 458 -19.07 -27.02 -6.39
C GLN A 458 -19.09 -25.54 -5.94
N ASP A 459 -19.86 -24.68 -6.61
CA ASP A 459 -19.96 -23.22 -6.39
C ASP A 459 -18.62 -22.48 -6.58
N ILE A 460 -17.82 -22.92 -7.57
CA ILE A 460 -16.49 -22.37 -7.89
C ILE A 460 -16.57 -21.40 -9.06
N LEU A 461 -15.95 -20.24 -8.94
CA LEU A 461 -15.90 -19.19 -9.96
C LEU A 461 -14.56 -19.22 -10.71
N VAL A 462 -14.63 -19.40 -12.03
CA VAL A 462 -13.47 -19.47 -12.93
C VAL A 462 -13.16 -18.13 -13.59
N GLY A 463 -14.19 -17.40 -14.03
CA GLY A 463 -14.03 -16.08 -14.64
C GLY A 463 -15.31 -15.27 -14.59
N LEU A 464 -15.20 -13.95 -14.66
CA LEU A 464 -16.33 -13.02 -14.63
C LEU A 464 -16.14 -11.86 -15.60
N LEU A 465 -17.26 -11.29 -16.04
CA LEU A 465 -17.35 -10.05 -16.79
C LEU A 465 -18.53 -9.21 -16.28
N ARG A 466 -18.30 -7.89 -16.13
CA ARG A 466 -19.34 -6.91 -15.80
C ARG A 466 -19.67 -6.07 -17.04
N LEU A 467 -20.87 -6.21 -17.56
CA LEU A 467 -21.39 -5.44 -18.67
C LEU A 467 -22.47 -4.48 -18.17
N ARG A 468 -22.39 -3.21 -18.54
CA ARG A 468 -23.40 -2.20 -18.22
C ARG A 468 -23.96 -1.58 -19.48
N LYS A 469 -25.29 -1.46 -19.56
CA LYS A 469 -25.94 -0.52 -20.47
C LYS A 469 -25.92 0.87 -19.83
N CYS A 470 -25.19 1.81 -20.42
CA CYS A 470 -25.02 3.14 -19.84
C CYS A 470 -26.37 3.86 -19.65
N GLY A 471 -26.51 4.54 -18.51
CA GLY A 471 -27.67 5.35 -18.17
C GLY A 471 -27.70 6.69 -18.92
N ARG A 472 -28.68 7.53 -18.57
CA ARG A 472 -28.85 8.88 -19.15
C ARG A 472 -27.77 9.86 -18.67
N ASN A 473 -27.11 9.58 -17.55
CA ASN A 473 -26.17 10.49 -16.86
C ASN A 473 -24.71 10.32 -17.31
N THR A 474 -24.51 9.87 -18.55
CA THR A 474 -23.17 9.60 -19.08
C THR A 474 -22.43 10.92 -19.36
N THR A 475 -21.44 11.26 -18.53
CA THR A 475 -20.66 12.51 -18.65
C THR A 475 -19.46 12.43 -19.59
N CYS A 476 -19.15 11.23 -20.10
CA CYS A 476 -17.99 11.00 -20.95
C CYS A 476 -18.38 11.03 -22.43
N PRO A 477 -17.79 11.93 -23.24
CA PRO A 477 -18.16 12.10 -24.66
C PRO A 477 -18.11 10.80 -25.46
N GLU A 478 -17.14 9.93 -25.18
CA GLU A 478 -16.90 8.69 -25.93
C GLU A 478 -17.98 7.63 -25.69
N LEU A 479 -18.76 7.77 -24.62
CA LEU A 479 -19.84 6.85 -24.24
C LEU A 479 -21.22 7.41 -24.58
N THR A 480 -21.29 8.60 -25.20
CA THR A 480 -22.56 9.21 -25.59
C THR A 480 -23.26 8.38 -26.69
N GLY A 481 -24.59 8.39 -26.67
CA GLY A 481 -25.42 7.63 -27.60
C GLY A 481 -25.70 6.19 -27.13
N ARG A 482 -25.91 5.27 -28.08
CA ARG A 482 -26.25 3.86 -27.79
C ARG A 482 -25.00 3.04 -27.51
N CYS A 483 -24.39 3.24 -26.35
CA CYS A 483 -23.18 2.52 -25.93
C CYS A 483 -23.47 1.56 -24.76
N SER A 484 -22.80 0.41 -24.77
CA SER A 484 -22.62 -0.44 -23.60
C SER A 484 -21.16 -0.44 -23.20
N ILE A 485 -20.87 -0.69 -21.93
CA ILE A 485 -19.51 -0.70 -21.40
C ILE A 485 -19.21 -1.97 -20.62
N VAL A 486 -18.09 -2.60 -20.92
CA VAL A 486 -17.47 -3.62 -20.08
C VAL A 486 -16.66 -2.92 -18.99
N ARG A 487 -17.06 -3.13 -17.74
CA ARG A 487 -16.51 -2.48 -16.53
C ARG A 487 -15.40 -3.30 -15.88
N GLU A 488 -15.42 -4.61 -16.08
CA GLU A 488 -14.42 -5.55 -15.58
C GLU A 488 -14.45 -6.81 -16.44
N LEU A 489 -13.28 -7.34 -16.79
CA LEU A 489 -13.09 -8.72 -17.23
C LEU A 489 -12.01 -9.32 -16.35
N HIS A 490 -12.31 -10.44 -15.70
CA HIS A 490 -11.36 -11.09 -14.81
C HIS A 490 -11.46 -12.60 -14.93
N VAL A 491 -10.37 -13.26 -15.30
CA VAL A 491 -10.27 -14.73 -15.39
C VAL A 491 -9.29 -15.19 -14.32
N TYR A 492 -9.77 -16.01 -13.39
CA TYR A 492 -8.99 -16.54 -12.28
C TYR A 492 -8.10 -17.69 -12.76
N GLY A 493 -6.90 -17.75 -12.20
CA GLY A 493 -5.90 -18.78 -12.46
C GLY A 493 -4.60 -18.42 -11.76
N THR A 494 -3.72 -19.41 -11.57
CA THR A 494 -2.38 -19.16 -11.03
C THR A 494 -1.65 -18.15 -11.93
N ALA A 495 -1.02 -17.11 -11.35
CA ALA A 495 -0.29 -16.09 -12.11
C ALA A 495 0.69 -16.73 -13.11
N VAL A 496 0.37 -16.67 -14.40
CA VAL A 496 1.31 -17.00 -15.48
C VAL A 496 1.91 -15.70 -15.99
N PRO A 497 3.24 -15.64 -16.23
CA PRO A 497 3.85 -14.53 -16.93
C PRO A 497 3.12 -14.23 -18.24
N VAL A 498 3.04 -12.96 -18.64
CA VAL A 498 2.30 -12.53 -19.85
C VAL A 498 2.78 -13.27 -21.12
N HIS A 499 4.01 -13.79 -21.11
CA HIS A 499 4.64 -14.53 -22.20
C HIS A 499 4.65 -16.06 -22.02
N GLY A 500 4.23 -16.58 -20.86
CA GLY A 500 4.13 -18.02 -20.61
C GLY A 500 2.82 -18.57 -21.16
N ARG A 501 2.87 -19.71 -21.86
CA ARG A 501 1.70 -20.54 -22.16
C ARG A 501 1.83 -21.81 -21.32
N ASP A 502 0.86 -22.02 -20.44
CA ASP A 502 0.78 -23.22 -19.62
C ASP A 502 -0.63 -23.80 -19.79
N ALA A 503 -0.72 -24.95 -20.47
CA ALA A 503 -1.98 -25.55 -20.91
C ALA A 503 -2.85 -26.02 -19.72
N ASP A 504 -2.22 -26.27 -18.57
CA ASP A 504 -2.89 -26.75 -17.36
C ASP A 504 -3.53 -25.62 -16.52
N LYS A 505 -3.37 -24.35 -16.93
CA LYS A 505 -3.86 -23.19 -16.17
C LYS A 505 -5.09 -22.54 -16.82
N LEU A 506 -6.14 -22.37 -16.01
CA LEU A 506 -7.46 -21.84 -16.38
C LEU A 506 -7.43 -20.52 -17.17
N GLN A 507 -6.45 -19.65 -16.93
CA GLN A 507 -6.34 -18.34 -17.60
C GLN A 507 -6.09 -18.45 -19.13
N HIS A 508 -5.60 -19.60 -19.63
CA HIS A 508 -5.31 -19.82 -21.04
C HIS A 508 -6.36 -20.68 -21.78
N GLN A 509 -7.44 -21.09 -21.11
CA GLN A 509 -8.52 -21.91 -21.70
C GLN A 509 -9.54 -21.09 -22.53
N GLY A 510 -9.26 -19.82 -22.82
CA GLY A 510 -10.08 -19.00 -23.71
C GLY A 510 -11.33 -18.37 -23.08
N TYR A 511 -11.61 -18.61 -21.78
CA TYR A 511 -12.78 -18.06 -21.08
C TYR A 511 -12.93 -16.53 -21.21
N GLY A 512 -11.80 -15.79 -21.25
CA GLY A 512 -11.85 -14.33 -21.43
C GLY A 512 -12.42 -13.92 -22.78
N THR A 513 -12.05 -14.62 -23.85
CA THR A 513 -12.57 -14.37 -25.20
C THR A 513 -14.05 -14.74 -25.28
N LEU A 514 -14.44 -15.89 -24.71
CA LEU A 514 -15.83 -16.34 -24.68
C LEU A 514 -16.74 -15.36 -23.93
N LEU A 515 -16.28 -14.82 -22.79
CA LEU A 515 -17.02 -13.79 -22.04
C LEU A 515 -17.19 -12.50 -22.86
N MET A 516 -16.15 -12.08 -23.59
CA MET A 516 -16.21 -10.89 -24.45
C MET A 516 -17.17 -11.09 -25.63
N GLU A 517 -17.16 -12.27 -26.27
CA GLU A 517 -18.08 -12.60 -27.36
C GLU A 517 -19.54 -12.57 -26.90
N GLU A 518 -19.83 -13.12 -25.72
CA GLU A 518 -21.18 -13.07 -25.17
C GLU A 518 -21.58 -11.63 -24.78
N ALA A 519 -20.65 -10.85 -24.22
CA ALA A 519 -20.89 -9.44 -23.92
C ALA A 519 -21.20 -8.62 -25.19
N GLU A 520 -20.49 -8.86 -26.29
CA GLU A 520 -20.76 -8.24 -27.60
C GLU A 520 -22.13 -8.65 -28.14
N ARG A 521 -22.50 -9.93 -28.01
CA ARG A 521 -23.82 -10.44 -28.41
C ARG A 521 -24.94 -9.75 -27.64
N ILE A 522 -24.83 -9.66 -26.31
CA ILE A 522 -25.83 -9.00 -25.43
C ILE A 522 -25.92 -7.51 -25.75
N ALA A 523 -24.78 -6.81 -25.83
CA ALA A 523 -24.74 -5.39 -26.15
C ALA A 523 -25.43 -5.09 -27.49
N ARG A 524 -25.17 -5.90 -28.53
CA ARG A 524 -25.76 -5.70 -29.86
C ARG A 524 -27.23 -6.08 -29.93
N ARG A 525 -27.59 -7.28 -29.46
CA ARG A 525 -28.94 -7.85 -29.67
C ARG A 525 -29.95 -7.38 -28.63
N GLU A 526 -29.52 -7.26 -27.38
CA GLU A 526 -30.42 -6.99 -26.25
C GLU A 526 -30.36 -5.51 -25.83
N HIS A 527 -29.15 -4.95 -25.64
CA HIS A 527 -29.02 -3.53 -25.30
C HIS A 527 -29.29 -2.61 -26.49
N ARG A 528 -29.22 -3.16 -27.72
CA ARG A 528 -29.28 -2.43 -28.99
C ARG A 528 -28.23 -1.32 -29.10
N SER A 529 -27.06 -1.58 -28.51
CA SER A 529 -25.91 -0.69 -28.57
C SER A 529 -25.23 -0.79 -29.94
N THR A 530 -24.79 0.35 -30.46
CA THR A 530 -24.01 0.44 -31.69
C THR A 530 -22.50 0.33 -31.43
N LYS A 531 -22.11 0.40 -30.15
CA LYS A 531 -20.72 0.43 -29.70
C LYS A 531 -20.59 -0.28 -28.36
N LEU A 532 -19.53 -1.08 -28.22
CA LEU A 532 -19.09 -1.62 -26.94
C LEU A 532 -17.75 -0.98 -26.57
N ALA A 533 -17.70 -0.36 -25.39
CA ALA A 533 -16.47 0.19 -24.82
C ALA A 533 -15.96 -0.71 -23.71
N VAL A 534 -14.66 -0.65 -23.43
CA VAL A 534 -14.03 -1.35 -22.30
C VAL A 534 -13.20 -0.36 -21.51
N ILE A 535 -13.40 -0.31 -20.18
CA ILE A 535 -12.42 0.32 -19.29
C ILE A 535 -11.26 -0.67 -19.07
N SER A 536 -10.07 -0.32 -19.54
CA SER A 536 -8.92 -1.22 -19.52
C SER A 536 -7.77 -0.61 -18.76
N GLY A 537 -7.12 -1.42 -17.92
CA GLY A 537 -5.84 -1.05 -17.34
C GLY A 537 -4.81 -0.80 -18.44
N VAL A 538 -3.89 0.12 -18.21
CA VAL A 538 -2.88 0.54 -19.20
C VAL A 538 -2.13 -0.66 -19.77
N GLY A 539 -1.71 -1.59 -18.90
CA GLY A 539 -0.98 -2.78 -19.27
C GLY A 539 -1.80 -3.89 -19.94
N THR A 540 -3.14 -3.78 -19.99
CA THR A 540 -4.03 -4.77 -20.63
C THR A 540 -4.57 -4.32 -21.98
N ARG A 541 -4.31 -3.09 -22.43
CA ARG A 541 -4.83 -2.56 -23.70
C ARG A 541 -4.46 -3.41 -24.91
N HIS A 542 -3.24 -3.95 -24.95
CA HIS A 542 -2.79 -4.84 -26.02
C HIS A 542 -3.62 -6.14 -26.14
N TYR A 543 -4.17 -6.67 -25.03
CA TYR A 543 -5.07 -7.82 -25.08
C TYR A 543 -6.33 -7.50 -25.89
N TYR A 544 -6.94 -6.33 -25.65
CA TYR A 544 -8.13 -5.90 -26.37
C TYR A 544 -7.85 -5.51 -27.83
N ARG A 545 -6.66 -5.00 -28.15
CA ARG A 545 -6.25 -4.78 -29.55
C ARG A 545 -6.26 -6.05 -30.38
N LYS A 546 -5.82 -7.18 -29.80
CA LYS A 546 -5.90 -8.49 -30.47
C LYS A 546 -7.33 -8.94 -30.75
N LEU A 547 -8.30 -8.47 -29.96
CA LEU A 547 -9.72 -8.73 -30.17
C LEU A 547 -10.37 -7.74 -31.17
N GLY A 548 -9.61 -6.78 -31.70
CA GLY A 548 -10.08 -5.79 -32.67
C GLY A 548 -10.61 -4.49 -32.08
N TYR A 549 -10.28 -4.18 -30.82
CA TYR A 549 -10.62 -2.91 -30.18
C TYR A 549 -9.52 -1.86 -30.40
N GLU A 550 -9.90 -0.60 -30.59
CA GLU A 550 -8.99 0.54 -30.77
C GLU A 550 -9.08 1.51 -29.59
N LEU A 551 -7.97 2.15 -29.21
CA LEU A 551 -7.95 3.08 -28.09
C LEU A 551 -8.75 4.35 -28.45
N GLU A 552 -9.71 4.71 -27.62
CA GLU A 552 -10.52 5.92 -27.76
C GLU A 552 -10.51 6.71 -26.45
N GLY A 553 -9.89 7.89 -26.48
CA GLY A 553 -9.69 8.72 -25.30
C GLY A 553 -8.65 8.15 -24.32
N PRO A 554 -8.63 8.62 -23.06
CA PRO A 554 -7.51 8.42 -22.15
C PRO A 554 -7.30 6.98 -21.64
N ALA A 555 -8.37 6.16 -21.55
CA ALA A 555 -8.28 4.83 -20.94
C ALA A 555 -9.24 3.77 -21.52
N ARG A 556 -9.99 4.09 -22.57
CA ARG A 556 -11.00 3.17 -23.11
C ARG A 556 -10.55 2.58 -24.43
N VAL A 557 -10.95 1.34 -24.64
CA VAL A 557 -10.81 0.67 -25.93
C VAL A 557 -12.21 0.44 -26.48
N GLY A 558 -12.50 0.97 -27.66
CA GLY A 558 -13.79 0.86 -28.33
C GLY A 558 -13.72 -0.04 -29.55
N SER A 559 -14.77 -0.79 -29.82
CA SER A 559 -14.98 -1.38 -31.14
C SER A 559 -16.19 -0.71 -31.79
N ARG A 560 -16.01 -0.22 -33.03
CA ARG A 560 -17.15 -0.03 -33.93
C ARG A 560 -17.68 -1.42 -34.22
N ALA A 561 -18.99 -1.63 -34.10
CA ALA A 561 -19.62 -2.92 -34.40
C ALA A 561 -19.38 -3.30 -35.88
N ARG A 562 -18.23 -3.89 -36.21
CA ARG A 562 -17.96 -4.44 -37.53
C ARG A 562 -18.85 -5.67 -37.72
N SER A 563 -19.49 -5.78 -38.87
CA SER A 563 -20.05 -7.04 -39.32
C SER A 563 -18.89 -8.01 -39.56
N LYS A 564 -18.58 -8.89 -38.61
CA LYS A 564 -17.86 -10.11 -38.96
C LYS A 564 -18.82 -10.93 -39.85
N SER A 565 -18.46 -11.10 -41.11
CA SER A 565 -19.23 -11.92 -42.06
C SER A 565 -19.20 -13.38 -41.60
N ALA A 566 -20.26 -14.13 -41.92
CA ALA A 566 -20.41 -15.53 -41.54
C ALA A 566 -19.29 -16.46 -42.07
N THR A 567 -18.41 -15.96 -42.95
CA THR A 567 -17.27 -16.67 -43.52
C THR A 567 -16.08 -16.84 -42.57
N ASP A 568 -15.88 -15.96 -41.57
CA ASP A 568 -14.80 -16.11 -40.58
C ASP A 568 -15.12 -17.14 -39.48
N LEU A 569 -16.40 -17.52 -39.34
CA LEU A 569 -16.87 -18.52 -38.38
C LEU A 569 -16.51 -19.97 -38.77
N GLY A 570 -16.14 -20.21 -40.04
CA GLY A 570 -15.83 -21.55 -40.55
C GLY A 570 -14.40 -22.04 -40.26
N HIS A 571 -13.42 -21.14 -40.15
CA HIS A 571 -12.01 -21.54 -40.08
C HIS A 571 -11.51 -21.88 -38.67
N LEU A 572 -12.15 -21.40 -37.61
CA LEU A 572 -11.78 -21.71 -36.21
C LEU A 572 -12.50 -22.96 -35.66
N ALA A 573 -13.64 -23.34 -36.23
CA ALA A 573 -14.35 -24.57 -35.86
C ALA A 573 -13.55 -25.85 -36.19
N VAL A 574 -12.63 -25.79 -37.16
CA VAL A 574 -11.79 -26.93 -37.56
C VAL A 574 -10.63 -27.17 -36.59
N LEU A 575 -10.15 -26.15 -35.87
CA LEU A 575 -9.03 -26.29 -34.92
C LEU A 575 -9.48 -26.66 -33.50
N ALA A 576 -10.69 -26.27 -33.08
CA ALA A 576 -11.26 -26.71 -31.79
C ALA A 576 -11.76 -28.17 -31.81
N GLY A 577 -12.12 -28.70 -32.99
CA GLY A 577 -12.61 -30.08 -33.15
C GLY A 577 -11.53 -31.17 -33.19
N ALA A 578 -10.24 -30.82 -33.25
CA ALA A 578 -9.15 -31.79 -33.38
C ALA A 578 -8.50 -32.20 -32.05
N SER A 579 -8.70 -31.46 -30.95
CA SER A 579 -8.03 -31.72 -29.66
C SER A 579 -8.93 -32.35 -28.58
N GLN A 580 -10.22 -32.61 -28.86
CA GLN A 580 -11.16 -33.24 -27.91
C GLN A 580 -11.61 -34.66 -28.31
N ARG A 581 -10.87 -35.35 -29.17
CA ARG A 581 -11.09 -36.78 -29.44
C ARG A 581 -10.24 -37.65 -28.52
N GLY A 582 -10.54 -37.60 -27.24
CA GLY A 582 -9.96 -38.50 -26.26
C GLY A 582 -10.70 -38.34 -24.95
N HIS A 583 -11.47 -39.36 -24.56
CA HIS A 583 -12.18 -39.49 -23.28
C HIS A 583 -13.54 -38.79 -23.17
N LEU A 584 -14.55 -39.34 -23.87
CA LEU A 584 -15.94 -39.27 -23.43
C LEU A 584 -16.50 -40.70 -23.41
N SER A 585 -16.96 -41.12 -22.23
CA SER A 585 -17.51 -42.46 -21.98
C SER A 585 -18.90 -42.61 -22.62
N THR A 586 -19.20 -43.83 -23.07
CA THR A 586 -20.38 -44.24 -23.86
C THR A 586 -21.73 -43.94 -23.21
N LYS A 587 -21.78 -43.49 -21.94
CA LYS A 587 -23.02 -43.12 -21.23
C LYS A 587 -23.51 -41.68 -21.49
N GLN A 588 -22.73 -40.80 -22.11
CA GLN A 588 -23.14 -39.41 -22.41
C GLN A 588 -23.89 -39.23 -23.74
N ARG A 589 -23.95 -40.26 -24.62
CA ARG A 589 -24.68 -40.16 -25.90
C ARG A 589 -26.20 -40.32 -25.77
N ALA A 590 -26.72 -40.84 -24.65
CA ALA A 590 -28.13 -41.22 -24.53
C ALA A 590 -29.07 -40.17 -23.90
N ARG A 591 -28.59 -38.99 -23.48
CA ARG A 591 -29.46 -37.98 -22.80
C ARG A 591 -29.63 -36.64 -23.52
N VAL A 592 -28.94 -36.41 -24.64
CA VAL A 592 -29.04 -35.17 -25.44
C VAL A 592 -30.00 -35.30 -26.63
N ALA A 593 -30.62 -36.48 -26.83
CA ALA A 593 -31.53 -36.74 -27.96
C ALA A 593 -33.04 -36.59 -27.67
N LEU A 594 -33.46 -36.06 -26.51
CA LEU A 594 -34.88 -36.06 -26.08
C LEU A 594 -35.49 -34.68 -25.74
N THR A 595 -34.95 -33.58 -26.27
CA THR A 595 -35.58 -32.24 -26.19
C THR A 595 -35.52 -31.45 -27.50
N ARG A 596 -35.53 -32.16 -28.64
CA ARG A 596 -35.77 -31.59 -29.97
C ARG A 596 -36.85 -32.41 -30.68
N GLY A 597 -38.10 -32.17 -30.30
CA GLY A 597 -39.24 -32.80 -30.95
C GLY A 597 -40.51 -32.45 -30.20
N CYS A 598 -41.13 -31.34 -30.60
CA CYS A 598 -42.55 -31.00 -30.50
C CYS A 598 -42.70 -29.48 -30.41
N ILE A 599 -43.14 -28.86 -31.50
CA ILE A 599 -44.36 -28.04 -31.59
C ILE A 599 -44.25 -27.23 -32.89
N SER A 600 -44.87 -27.76 -33.94
CA SER A 600 -45.49 -26.97 -35.00
C SER A 600 -46.73 -27.70 -35.48
N GLN A 601 -47.82 -26.95 -35.66
CA GLN A 601 -49.12 -27.26 -36.26
C GLN A 601 -50.29 -27.65 -35.33
N SER A 602 -51.15 -26.66 -35.08
CA SER A 602 -52.63 -26.68 -35.32
C SER A 602 -53.14 -25.26 -35.06
N ASP A 603 -53.37 -24.42 -36.07
CA ASP A 603 -54.53 -24.30 -36.97
C ASP A 603 -55.76 -23.60 -36.33
N ARG A 604 -56.16 -22.50 -36.99
CA ARG A 604 -57.51 -21.89 -37.12
C ARG A 604 -58.33 -21.48 -35.87
N GLY A 605 -58.69 -20.19 -35.86
CA GLY A 605 -60.11 -19.84 -36.00
C GLY A 605 -60.73 -18.87 -34.98
N ARG A 606 -61.31 -17.80 -35.55
CA ARG A 606 -62.50 -17.02 -35.11
C ARG A 606 -62.37 -15.89 -34.08
N LEU A 607 -62.47 -14.67 -34.63
CA LEU A 607 -63.62 -13.76 -34.53
C LEU A 607 -64.18 -13.41 -33.14
N GLY A 608 -64.11 -12.12 -32.81
CA GLY A 608 -65.35 -11.36 -32.59
C GLY A 608 -65.60 -10.75 -31.20
N TYR A 609 -65.49 -9.41 -31.17
CA TYR A 609 -66.51 -8.49 -30.65
C TYR A 609 -66.65 -8.16 -29.14
N ILE A 610 -66.74 -6.83 -28.90
CA ILE A 610 -67.50 -6.08 -27.85
C ILE A 610 -66.70 -5.32 -26.75
N ARG A 611 -66.55 -4.02 -27.06
CA ARG A 611 -66.94 -2.78 -26.34
C ARG A 611 -66.44 -2.40 -24.92
N GLN A 612 -65.87 -1.18 -24.92
CA GLN A 612 -66.23 0.05 -24.18
C GLN A 612 -66.29 0.02 -22.64
N HIS A 613 -65.47 0.89 -22.03
CA HIS A 613 -65.99 2.09 -21.36
C HIS A 613 -64.97 3.25 -21.41
N ARG A 614 -65.45 4.41 -21.89
CA ARG A 614 -64.80 5.73 -21.82
C ARG A 614 -65.26 6.44 -20.54
N GLY A 615 -64.41 7.33 -20.00
CA GLY A 615 -64.80 8.33 -19.00
C GLY A 615 -63.79 9.47 -18.85
N HIS A 616 -64.05 10.59 -19.55
CA HIS A 616 -63.84 12.02 -19.19
C HIS A 616 -62.47 12.48 -18.63
N ALA A 617 -61.64 13.23 -19.37
CA ALA A 617 -61.72 14.67 -19.69
C ALA A 617 -61.37 15.63 -18.52
N ARG A 618 -60.24 16.36 -18.63
CA ARG A 618 -60.20 17.82 -18.87
C ARG A 618 -58.78 18.39 -18.78
N SER A 619 -58.48 19.27 -19.73
CA SER A 619 -57.36 20.19 -19.74
C SER A 619 -57.64 21.41 -18.86
N ALA A 620 -56.60 22.03 -18.31
CA ALA A 620 -56.61 23.43 -17.93
C ALA A 620 -55.21 24.02 -18.17
N SER A 621 -55.15 24.89 -19.17
CA SER A 621 -54.05 25.82 -19.41
C SER A 621 -54.15 26.98 -18.40
N LEU A 622 -53.01 27.47 -17.91
CA LEU A 622 -52.91 28.85 -17.46
C LEU A 622 -51.65 29.50 -18.07
N ARG A 623 -51.84 30.73 -18.53
CA ARG A 623 -50.94 31.57 -19.30
C ARG A 623 -50.79 32.90 -18.54
N VAL A 624 -49.75 33.65 -18.90
CA VAL A 624 -49.50 35.11 -18.69
C VAL A 624 -48.90 35.39 -17.29
N LEU A 625 -47.71 35.99 -17.13
CA LEU A 625 -47.36 37.35 -17.52
C LEU A 625 -45.85 37.59 -17.68
N ARG A 626 -45.52 38.25 -18.80
CA ARG A 626 -44.28 38.99 -19.04
C ARG A 626 -44.33 40.31 -18.26
N SER A 627 -43.19 40.78 -17.79
CA SER A 627 -42.79 42.16 -17.99
C SER A 627 -41.29 42.20 -18.23
N GLY A 628 -40.87 42.99 -19.21
CA GLY A 628 -39.49 43.17 -19.59
C GLY A 628 -39.13 44.65 -19.51
N ALA A 629 -37.85 44.90 -19.29
CA ALA A 629 -37.04 46.04 -19.71
C ALA A 629 -35.65 45.74 -19.10
N GLY A 630 -34.52 45.83 -19.77
CA GLY A 630 -34.19 46.60 -20.95
C GLY A 630 -32.91 47.39 -20.63
N CYS A 631 -31.90 47.20 -21.47
CA CYS A 631 -30.78 48.11 -21.73
C CYS A 631 -29.52 48.13 -20.84
N ARG A 632 -28.42 47.85 -21.57
CA ARG A 632 -27.14 48.59 -21.69
C ARG A 632 -25.88 47.99 -21.04
N ARG A 633 -25.02 47.56 -21.97
CA ARG A 633 -23.55 47.49 -21.90
C ARG A 633 -22.96 48.76 -21.29
N LEU A 634 -21.85 48.61 -20.56
CA LEU A 634 -20.73 49.55 -20.61
C LEU A 634 -19.41 48.81 -20.25
N LEU A 635 -18.42 49.03 -21.12
CA LEU A 635 -17.00 48.71 -20.94
C LEU A 635 -16.40 49.67 -19.90
N ALA A 636 -15.43 49.21 -19.10
CA ALA A 636 -14.35 50.07 -18.60
C ALA A 636 -13.17 49.27 -18.01
N SER A 637 -11.98 49.69 -18.38
CA SER A 637 -10.68 49.56 -17.74
C SER A 637 -9.94 50.87 -18.09
N PRO A 638 -8.82 51.29 -17.46
CA PRO A 638 -8.39 51.29 -16.05
C PRO A 638 -7.98 52.72 -15.57
N SER A 639 -7.62 52.89 -14.28
CA SER A 639 -6.44 53.65 -13.75
C SER A 639 -6.65 54.45 -12.45
N ALA A 640 -5.74 54.17 -11.49
CA ALA A 640 -5.04 55.03 -10.51
C ALA A 640 -5.78 55.91 -9.48
N LEU A 641 -5.49 55.71 -8.19
CA LEU A 641 -4.67 56.64 -7.38
C LEU A 641 -4.22 56.02 -6.03
N LEU A 642 -2.99 56.35 -5.64
CA LEU A 642 -2.29 55.99 -4.40
C LEU A 642 -2.71 56.85 -3.20
N LEU A 643 -2.60 56.32 -1.97
CA LEU A 643 -1.75 56.80 -0.86
C LEU A 643 -1.84 55.84 0.37
N PRO A 644 -0.83 55.80 1.28
CA PRO A 644 -0.47 54.64 2.10
C PRO A 644 -0.66 54.83 3.62
N PHE A 645 -0.78 53.74 4.40
CA PHE A 645 -0.27 53.65 5.79
C PHE A 645 0.02 52.16 6.16
N PRO A 646 0.97 51.87 7.07
CA PRO A 646 1.72 50.61 7.12
C PRO A 646 1.29 49.66 8.24
N THR A 647 1.47 48.35 8.06
CA THR A 647 1.69 47.36 9.14
C THR A 647 2.45 46.13 8.60
N PRO A 648 3.23 45.42 9.44
CA PRO A 648 4.34 44.59 8.99
C PRO A 648 3.93 43.15 8.62
N LEU A 649 4.46 42.67 7.50
CA LEU A 649 4.36 41.28 7.04
C LEU A 649 5.77 40.68 7.05
N SER A 650 6.07 39.81 8.02
CA SER A 650 7.19 38.87 7.92
C SER A 650 6.78 37.71 7.01
N ARG A 651 7.16 37.78 5.74
CA ARG A 651 7.09 36.65 4.79
C ARG A 651 8.22 35.66 5.12
N PHE A 652 7.87 34.51 5.67
CA PHE A 652 8.67 33.29 5.49
C PHE A 652 8.33 32.69 4.12
N LEU A 653 9.13 33.02 3.12
CA LEU A 653 9.20 32.29 1.86
C LEU A 653 10.07 31.05 2.09
N PHE A 654 9.46 29.86 2.17
CA PHE A 654 10.19 28.60 2.04
C PHE A 654 10.54 28.38 0.56
N PRO A 655 11.82 28.20 0.18
CA PRO A 655 12.16 27.75 -1.16
C PRO A 655 11.79 26.27 -1.33
N CYS A 656 11.09 25.95 -2.42
CA CYS A 656 10.84 24.59 -2.89
C CYS A 656 12.17 23.88 -3.21
N PHE A 657 12.39 22.70 -2.65
CA PHE A 657 13.53 21.83 -2.96
C PHE A 657 13.38 21.18 -4.36
N PRO A 658 14.43 21.19 -5.22
CA PRO A 658 14.45 20.42 -6.47
C PRO A 658 14.82 18.94 -6.23
N PRO A 659 14.53 18.03 -7.19
CA PRO A 659 14.71 16.58 -7.05
C PRO A 659 16.17 16.11 -7.09
N PHE A 660 16.49 15.06 -6.31
CA PHE A 660 17.76 14.32 -6.31
C PHE A 660 18.07 13.73 -7.69
N GLN A 661 19.18 14.17 -8.30
CA GLN A 661 19.75 13.64 -9.53
C GLN A 661 21.05 12.89 -9.17
N SER A 662 21.23 11.65 -9.61
CA SER A 662 22.52 10.95 -9.50
C SER A 662 23.30 11.11 -10.81
N LEU A 663 24.32 11.97 -10.82
CA LEU A 663 25.37 11.94 -11.82
C LEU A 663 26.49 11.03 -11.30
N VAL A 664 26.68 9.88 -11.94
CA VAL A 664 27.84 9.01 -11.69
C VAL A 664 29.02 9.59 -12.47
N GLY A 665 29.90 10.33 -11.77
CA GLY A 665 31.20 10.77 -12.27
C GLY A 665 32.32 9.84 -11.78
N ASN A 666 33.18 9.39 -12.69
CA ASN A 666 34.41 8.67 -12.37
C ASN A 666 35.46 9.65 -11.82
N GLY A 667 35.46 9.88 -10.50
CA GLY A 667 36.45 10.69 -9.78
C GLY A 667 37.00 9.95 -8.54
N GLY A 668 38.19 10.32 -8.06
CA GLY A 668 38.85 9.72 -6.88
C GLY A 668 38.08 9.92 -5.55
N SER A 669 38.53 9.27 -4.45
CA SER A 669 37.81 9.29 -3.14
C SER A 669 37.49 10.71 -2.64
N THR A 670 38.47 11.62 -2.73
CA THR A 670 38.34 13.03 -2.30
C THR A 670 37.25 13.78 -3.06
N ASP A 671 37.06 13.46 -4.35
CA ASP A 671 36.07 14.09 -5.21
C ASP A 671 34.64 13.65 -4.83
N LYS A 672 34.49 12.40 -4.34
CA LYS A 672 33.20 11.85 -3.89
C LYS A 672 32.74 12.41 -2.54
N ASN A 673 33.64 12.58 -1.57
CA ASN A 673 33.29 13.20 -0.28
C ASN A 673 32.88 14.67 -0.45
N LYS A 674 33.60 15.40 -1.31
CA LYS A 674 33.25 16.78 -1.66
C LYS A 674 31.88 16.85 -2.33
N GLY A 675 31.59 15.95 -3.27
CA GLY A 675 30.28 15.83 -3.90
C GLY A 675 29.15 15.59 -2.90
N LEU A 676 29.36 14.71 -1.92
CA LEU A 676 28.41 14.48 -0.81
C LEU A 676 28.14 15.78 -0.03
N VAL A 677 29.19 16.51 0.38
CA VAL A 677 29.01 17.73 1.18
C VAL A 677 28.29 18.82 0.38
N GLU A 678 28.66 19.03 -0.88
CA GLU A 678 27.98 20.01 -1.74
C GLU A 678 26.50 19.64 -1.94
N GLN A 679 26.20 18.36 -2.05
CA GLN A 679 24.84 17.88 -2.12
C GLN A 679 24.05 18.16 -0.82
N LEU A 680 24.66 17.95 0.35
CA LEU A 680 24.03 18.27 1.64
C LEU A 680 23.80 19.78 1.82
N LYS A 681 24.70 20.64 1.31
CA LYS A 681 24.49 22.10 1.25
C LYS A 681 23.30 22.47 0.37
N GLN A 682 23.21 21.88 -0.82
CA GLN A 682 22.09 22.14 -1.75
C GLN A 682 20.74 21.75 -1.14
N TYR A 683 20.69 20.73 -0.29
CA TYR A 683 19.49 20.34 0.45
C TYR A 683 19.27 21.10 1.76
N GLY A 684 20.08 22.13 2.05
CA GLY A 684 19.93 22.97 3.23
C GLY A 684 20.20 22.25 4.56
N MET A 685 20.83 21.07 4.51
CA MET A 685 21.24 20.30 5.70
C MET A 685 22.53 20.85 6.30
N ILE A 686 23.39 21.43 5.46
CA ILE A 686 24.56 22.18 5.89
C ILE A 686 24.35 23.64 5.51
N LYS A 687 24.35 24.52 6.50
CA LYS A 687 24.19 25.97 6.35
C LYS A 687 25.48 26.67 6.72
N SER A 688 26.21 26.13 7.70
CA SER A 688 27.49 26.67 8.13
C SER A 688 28.63 26.30 7.18
N ALA A 689 29.43 27.32 6.84
CA ALA A 689 30.68 27.14 6.12
C ALA A 689 31.67 26.28 6.92
N LYS A 690 31.65 26.38 8.26
CA LYS A 690 32.55 25.62 9.14
C LYS A 690 32.18 24.13 9.16
N VAL A 691 30.90 23.81 9.29
CA VAL A 691 30.42 22.42 9.24
C VAL A 691 30.76 21.78 7.88
N ALA A 692 30.56 22.52 6.79
CA ALA A 692 30.95 22.08 5.46
C ALA A 692 32.46 21.77 5.34
N GLU A 693 33.30 22.69 5.80
CA GLU A 693 34.77 22.55 5.76
C GLU A 693 35.21 21.30 6.53
N VAL A 694 34.66 21.09 7.73
CA VAL A 694 34.98 19.96 8.61
C VAL A 694 34.57 18.63 7.96
N MET A 695 33.35 18.53 7.43
CA MET A 695 32.87 17.31 6.77
C MET A 695 33.60 17.03 5.45
N GLN A 696 34.11 18.06 4.75
CA GLN A 696 34.98 17.89 3.58
C GLN A 696 36.37 17.37 3.98
N THR A 697 36.90 17.88 5.10
CA THR A 697 38.22 17.54 5.63
C THR A 697 38.28 16.12 6.19
N VAL A 698 37.24 15.71 6.92
CA VAL A 698 37.12 14.35 7.47
C VAL A 698 36.40 13.47 6.45
N ASP A 699 37.18 12.76 5.61
CA ASP A 699 36.62 11.87 4.59
C ASP A 699 35.85 10.71 5.25
N ARG A 700 34.52 10.73 5.09
CA ARG A 700 33.61 9.69 5.59
C ARG A 700 33.96 8.29 5.05
N GLY A 701 34.54 8.19 3.85
CA GLY A 701 34.96 6.93 3.25
C GLY A 701 35.91 6.11 4.12
N LEU A 702 36.69 6.77 4.99
CA LEU A 702 37.63 6.12 5.91
C LEU A 702 36.96 5.51 7.14
N PHE A 703 35.71 5.88 7.41
CA PHE A 703 34.96 5.53 8.63
C PHE A 703 33.83 4.52 8.35
N VAL A 704 33.81 3.91 7.17
CA VAL A 704 32.85 2.86 6.81
C VAL A 704 33.59 1.59 6.37
N PRO A 705 32.98 0.39 6.50
CA PRO A 705 33.59 -0.83 5.98
C PRO A 705 33.83 -0.77 4.47
N GLU A 706 34.91 -1.38 4.00
CA GLU A 706 35.24 -1.44 2.57
C GLU A 706 34.09 -2.03 1.74
N GLY A 707 33.87 -1.49 0.54
CA GLY A 707 32.76 -1.88 -0.34
C GLY A 707 31.41 -1.26 0.01
N SER A 708 31.29 -0.54 1.14
CA SER A 708 30.05 0.17 1.51
C SER A 708 29.87 1.45 0.66
N PRO A 709 28.63 1.84 0.33
CA PRO A 709 28.35 3.05 -0.46
C PRO A 709 28.50 4.33 0.37
N ALA A 710 29.71 4.62 0.89
CA ALA A 710 30.04 5.62 1.91
C ALA A 710 29.38 7.00 1.74
N TYR A 711 29.23 7.43 0.49
CA TYR A 711 28.77 8.76 0.08
C TYR A 711 27.29 8.82 -0.31
N VAL A 712 26.52 7.78 -0.02
CA VAL A 712 25.06 7.78 -0.17
C VAL A 712 24.43 8.19 1.16
N ASP A 713 23.46 9.11 1.11
CA ASP A 713 22.76 9.62 2.28
C ASP A 713 21.84 8.57 2.94
N SER A 714 22.44 7.60 3.63
CA SER A 714 21.77 6.48 4.28
C SER A 714 22.62 5.94 5.45
N PRO A 715 21.99 5.41 6.51
CA PRO A 715 22.74 4.74 7.58
C PRO A 715 23.31 3.40 7.09
N MET A 716 24.48 3.02 7.60
CA MET A 716 25.17 1.79 7.17
C MET A 716 25.54 0.92 8.36
N PRO A 717 25.45 -0.42 8.25
CA PRO A 717 25.89 -1.32 9.30
C PRO A 717 27.42 -1.27 9.45
N ILE A 718 27.90 -1.27 10.69
CA ILE A 718 29.34 -1.25 11.03
C ILE A 718 29.76 -2.49 11.82
N GLY A 719 28.88 -3.49 11.88
CA GLY A 719 29.00 -4.64 12.77
C GLY A 719 28.47 -4.35 14.17
N TYR A 720 28.51 -5.38 15.02
CA TYR A 720 28.08 -5.42 16.42
C TYR A 720 26.69 -4.84 16.70
N ASN A 721 25.74 -5.07 15.78
CA ASN A 721 24.37 -4.55 15.79
C ASN A 721 24.32 -3.01 15.87
N ALA A 722 25.36 -2.35 15.37
CA ALA A 722 25.50 -0.91 15.32
C ALA A 722 25.49 -0.41 13.87
N THR A 723 25.16 0.88 13.71
CA THR A 723 25.16 1.57 12.42
C THR A 723 25.86 2.91 12.53
N ILE A 724 26.64 3.28 11.51
CA ILE A 724 27.01 4.67 11.30
C ILE A 724 25.80 5.41 10.72
N SER A 725 25.44 6.54 11.33
CA SER A 725 24.28 7.34 10.92
C SER A 725 24.45 7.94 9.52
N ALA A 726 23.34 8.29 8.89
CA ALA A 726 23.33 8.88 7.55
C ALA A 726 24.10 10.22 7.53
N PRO A 727 24.77 10.57 6.42
CA PRO A 727 25.43 11.86 6.24
C PRO A 727 24.61 13.10 6.66
N HIS A 728 23.32 13.19 6.30
CA HIS A 728 22.50 14.34 6.70
C HIS A 728 22.31 14.43 8.23
N MET A 729 22.30 13.30 8.94
CA MET A 729 22.19 13.30 10.40
C MET A 729 23.48 13.79 11.06
N HIS A 730 24.64 13.42 10.51
CA HIS A 730 25.91 13.97 11.00
C HIS A 730 26.00 15.48 10.76
N ALA A 731 25.60 15.95 9.57
CA ALA A 731 25.49 17.37 9.27
C ALA A 731 24.56 18.08 10.25
N THR A 732 23.37 17.54 10.49
CA THR A 732 22.38 18.11 11.41
C THR A 732 22.94 18.21 12.84
N CYS A 733 23.55 17.15 13.37
CA CYS A 733 24.15 17.19 14.71
C CYS A 733 25.30 18.21 14.81
N LEU A 734 26.13 18.33 13.77
CA LEU A 734 27.21 19.31 13.73
C LEU A 734 26.68 20.75 13.68
N GLU A 735 25.64 21.02 12.89
CA GLU A 735 24.97 22.34 12.84
C GLU A 735 24.36 22.72 14.20
N LEU A 736 23.67 21.79 14.85
CA LEU A 736 23.04 22.03 16.15
C LEU A 736 24.06 22.32 17.27
N LEU A 737 25.25 21.71 17.17
CA LEU A 737 26.31 21.81 18.17
C LEU A 737 27.40 22.84 17.81
N GLU A 738 27.35 23.47 16.63
CA GLU A 738 28.44 24.30 16.11
C GLU A 738 28.88 25.39 17.11
N GLU A 739 27.94 26.14 17.67
CA GLU A 739 28.21 27.21 18.64
C GLU A 739 28.91 26.72 19.92
N HIS A 740 28.82 25.41 20.21
CA HIS A 740 29.39 24.75 21.38
C HIS A 740 30.59 23.84 21.02
N LEU A 741 31.03 23.89 19.76
CA LEU A 741 32.19 23.18 19.21
C LEU A 741 33.22 24.21 18.71
N GLN A 742 33.64 25.12 19.59
CA GLN A 742 34.62 26.16 19.27
C GLN A 742 36.03 25.80 19.75
N PRO A 743 37.10 26.42 19.19
CA PRO A 743 38.47 26.17 19.63
C PRO A 743 38.65 26.26 21.16
N GLY A 744 39.24 25.23 21.78
CA GLY A 744 39.45 25.15 23.22
C GLY A 744 38.30 24.51 24.03
N MET A 745 37.14 24.26 23.41
CA MET A 745 35.99 23.63 24.08
C MET A 745 36.14 22.11 24.25
N ARG A 746 35.28 21.54 25.09
CA ARG A 746 35.23 20.10 25.37
C ARG A 746 33.94 19.47 24.84
N ALA A 747 34.08 18.42 24.05
CA ALA A 747 32.99 17.67 23.45
C ALA A 747 33.02 16.19 23.85
N LEU A 748 31.84 15.62 24.11
CA LEU A 748 31.63 14.20 24.36
C LEU A 748 30.75 13.59 23.26
N ASP A 749 31.18 12.48 22.67
CA ASP A 749 30.45 11.70 21.68
C ASP A 749 30.14 10.31 22.23
N VAL A 750 28.91 10.11 22.72
CA VAL A 750 28.44 8.87 23.33
C VAL A 750 27.88 7.92 22.27
N GLY A 751 28.33 6.66 22.25
CA GLY A 751 28.00 5.74 21.17
C GLY A 751 28.73 6.13 19.89
N SER A 752 30.02 6.48 20.01
CA SER A 752 30.82 7.06 18.92
C SER A 752 30.99 6.13 17.73
N GLY A 753 30.76 4.82 17.88
CA GLY A 753 30.77 3.84 16.79
C GLY A 753 32.08 3.84 16.02
N THR A 754 32.06 4.32 14.78
CA THR A 754 33.26 4.41 13.92
C THR A 754 34.17 5.60 14.24
N GLY A 755 33.74 6.52 15.11
CA GLY A 755 34.50 7.69 15.52
C GLY A 755 34.45 8.87 14.53
N TYR A 756 33.56 8.83 13.54
CA TYR A 756 33.44 9.89 12.53
C TYR A 756 33.10 11.25 13.14
N LEU A 757 32.03 11.34 13.93
CA LEU A 757 31.63 12.60 14.57
C LEU A 757 32.64 13.02 15.63
N THR A 758 33.21 12.08 16.39
CA THR A 758 34.31 12.36 17.32
C THR A 758 35.48 13.07 16.62
N ALA A 759 35.87 12.61 15.42
CA ALA A 759 36.90 13.24 14.60
C ALA A 759 36.48 14.62 14.09
N CYS A 760 35.23 14.79 13.63
CA CYS A 760 34.70 16.10 13.24
C CYS A 760 34.75 17.10 14.42
N PHE A 761 34.31 16.69 15.61
CA PHE A 761 34.36 17.52 16.81
C PHE A 761 35.78 17.94 17.16
N ALA A 762 36.75 17.02 17.04
CA ALA A 762 38.17 17.32 17.27
C ALA A 762 38.72 18.39 16.32
N ILE A 763 38.34 18.35 15.04
CA ILE A 763 38.73 19.39 14.07
C ILE A 763 38.10 20.74 14.44
N MET A 764 36.87 20.75 14.96
CA MET A 764 36.18 21.98 15.37
C MET A 764 36.75 22.60 16.64
N VAL A 765 37.04 21.80 17.68
CA VAL A 765 37.59 22.29 18.96
C VAL A 765 39.11 22.51 18.93
N GLY A 766 39.80 22.01 17.90
CA GLY A 766 41.23 22.20 17.68
C GLY A 766 42.13 21.58 18.75
N LEU A 767 43.44 21.82 18.63
CA LEU A 767 44.46 21.23 19.50
C LEU A 767 44.38 21.67 20.97
N GLN A 768 43.79 22.84 21.24
CA GLN A 768 43.59 23.33 22.60
C GLN A 768 42.32 22.79 23.28
N GLY A 769 41.40 22.21 22.50
CA GLY A 769 40.16 21.61 22.99
C GLY A 769 40.32 20.13 23.32
N ARG A 770 39.20 19.48 23.69
CA ARG A 770 39.13 18.03 23.94
C ARG A 770 37.89 17.41 23.27
N SER A 771 38.08 16.38 22.46
CA SER A 771 37.00 15.54 21.92
C SER A 771 37.13 14.11 22.46
N VAL A 772 36.08 13.60 23.10
CA VAL A 772 36.08 12.28 23.74
C VAL A 772 34.99 11.42 23.12
N GLY A 773 35.36 10.31 22.50
CA GLY A 773 34.42 9.27 22.04
C GLY A 773 34.27 8.16 23.08
N VAL A 774 33.04 7.72 23.34
CA VAL A 774 32.76 6.58 24.21
C VAL A 774 31.98 5.52 23.45
N GLU A 775 32.54 4.31 23.37
CA GLU A 775 31.94 3.15 22.69
C GLU A 775 32.16 1.91 23.55
N HIS A 776 31.12 1.11 23.82
CA HIS A 776 31.24 -0.05 24.71
C HIS A 776 31.70 -1.34 24.02
N ILE A 777 31.84 -1.35 22.69
CA ILE A 777 32.39 -2.47 21.92
C ILE A 777 33.89 -2.23 21.65
N PRO A 778 34.81 -2.99 22.30
CA PRO A 778 36.26 -2.79 22.13
C PRO A 778 36.74 -2.88 20.68
N GLU A 779 36.13 -3.73 19.87
CA GLU A 779 36.45 -3.92 18.46
C GLU A 779 36.10 -2.69 17.62
N LEU A 780 34.99 -2.00 17.94
CA LEU A 780 34.62 -0.73 17.31
C LEU A 780 35.55 0.40 17.77
N VAL A 781 35.96 0.42 19.04
CA VAL A 781 36.98 1.36 19.54
C VAL A 781 38.28 1.20 18.76
N ALA A 782 38.80 -0.02 18.64
CA ALA A 782 40.03 -0.28 17.89
C ALA A 782 39.90 0.12 16.40
N SER A 783 38.76 -0.21 15.78
CA SER A 783 38.46 0.18 14.40
C SER A 783 38.40 1.70 14.22
N SER A 784 37.74 2.41 15.14
CA SER A 784 37.60 3.87 15.12
C SER A 784 38.96 4.57 15.22
N ILE A 785 39.84 4.11 16.12
CA ILE A 785 41.20 4.64 16.26
C ILE A 785 41.99 4.45 14.95
N ASN A 786 41.85 3.30 14.29
CA ASN A 786 42.51 3.05 13.02
C ASN A 786 41.97 3.95 11.88
N SER A 787 40.66 4.17 11.83
CA SER A 787 40.05 5.11 10.88
C SER A 787 40.51 6.55 11.13
N ILE A 788 40.58 6.97 12.39
CA ILE A 788 41.04 8.31 12.77
C ILE A 788 42.50 8.53 12.41
N LYS A 789 43.38 7.54 12.66
CA LYS A 789 44.81 7.60 12.28
C LYS A 789 45.04 7.78 10.78
N ARG A 790 44.12 7.29 9.94
CA ARG A 790 44.14 7.44 8.49
C ARG A 790 43.48 8.73 8.00
N SER A 791 42.80 9.47 8.88
CA SER A 791 42.06 10.70 8.57
C SER A 791 42.88 11.96 8.88
N ALA A 792 42.34 13.12 8.52
CA ALA A 792 42.90 14.43 8.86
C ALA A 792 43.02 14.70 10.38
N ALA A 793 42.31 13.95 11.23
CA ALA A 793 42.36 14.09 12.70
C ALA A 793 43.51 13.30 13.36
N SER A 794 44.41 12.69 12.58
CA SER A 794 45.52 11.85 13.09
C SER A 794 46.48 12.61 14.02
N SER A 795 46.86 13.86 13.69
CA SER A 795 47.70 14.70 14.55
C SER A 795 47.03 15.01 15.90
N ILE A 796 45.73 15.30 15.87
CA ILE A 796 44.94 15.65 17.07
C ILE A 796 44.82 14.46 18.03
N LEU A 797 44.73 13.23 17.49
CA LEU A 797 44.81 12.00 18.28
C LEU A 797 46.17 11.85 18.97
N ASN A 798 47.28 12.08 18.24
CA ASN A 798 48.63 11.92 18.77
C ASN A 798 48.96 12.95 19.86
N GLU A 799 48.40 14.16 19.76
CA GLU A 799 48.57 15.24 20.74
C GLU A 799 47.63 15.12 21.96
N GLY A 800 46.75 14.11 21.98
CA GLY A 800 45.85 13.82 23.10
C GLY A 800 44.60 14.69 23.18
N SER A 801 44.35 15.54 22.18
CA SER A 801 43.15 16.38 22.09
C SER A 801 41.93 15.65 21.54
N LEU A 802 42.14 14.47 20.95
CA LEU A 802 41.10 13.49 20.67
C LEU A 802 41.42 12.17 21.37
N SER A 803 40.42 11.53 21.98
CA SER A 803 40.54 10.18 22.54
C SER A 803 39.24 9.38 22.36
N VAL A 804 39.34 8.06 22.25
CA VAL A 804 38.17 7.15 22.17
C VAL A 804 38.36 6.03 23.19
N HIS A 805 37.34 5.78 24.02
CA HIS A 805 37.43 4.89 25.18
C HIS A 805 36.40 3.77 25.12
N ALA A 806 36.82 2.58 25.55
CA ALA A 806 35.97 1.42 25.73
C ALA A 806 35.17 1.52 27.05
N ALA A 807 34.00 2.15 27.03
CA ALA A 807 33.21 2.41 28.24
C ALA A 807 31.70 2.46 28.00
N ASP A 808 30.93 2.38 29.09
CA ASP A 808 29.46 2.41 29.05
C ASP A 808 28.95 3.84 28.82
N GLY A 809 28.49 4.11 27.60
CA GLY A 809 27.97 5.41 27.19
C GLY A 809 26.83 5.96 28.05
N ARG A 810 26.07 5.09 28.74
CA ARG A 810 25.00 5.53 29.68
C ARG A 810 25.54 6.30 30.88
N LYS A 811 26.83 6.12 31.20
CA LYS A 811 27.53 6.79 32.30
C LYS A 811 28.34 8.00 31.84
N GLY A 812 28.42 8.28 30.54
CA GLY A 812 29.28 9.33 29.99
C GLY A 812 30.76 9.08 30.24
N TRP A 813 31.55 10.15 30.34
CA TRP A 813 32.98 10.12 30.65
C TRP A 813 33.34 11.21 31.69
N PRO A 814 33.19 10.92 33.00
CA PRO A 814 33.35 11.94 34.04
C PRO A 814 34.73 12.58 34.13
N GLU A 815 35.80 11.91 33.69
CA GLU A 815 37.19 12.37 33.89
C GLU A 815 37.51 13.70 33.21
N LEU A 816 36.79 14.05 32.14
CA LEU A 816 37.00 15.30 31.38
C LEU A 816 35.79 16.24 31.44
N ALA A 817 34.74 15.85 32.17
CA ALA A 817 33.61 16.71 32.46
C ALA A 817 34.05 17.97 33.24
N PRO A 818 33.32 19.09 33.14
CA PRO A 818 32.10 19.27 32.36
C PRO A 818 32.38 19.53 30.86
N TYR A 819 31.39 19.22 30.01
CA TYR A 819 31.46 19.36 28.55
C TYR A 819 30.63 20.54 28.05
N ASP A 820 31.15 21.26 27.07
CA ASP A 820 30.43 22.34 26.36
C ASP A 820 29.41 21.74 25.36
N ALA A 821 29.75 20.60 24.74
CA ALA A 821 28.88 19.86 23.82
C ALA A 821 28.81 18.36 24.17
N ILE A 822 27.61 17.78 24.15
CA ILE A 822 27.41 16.33 24.24
C ILE A 822 26.56 15.84 23.07
N HIS A 823 27.06 14.89 22.30
CA HIS A 823 26.29 14.16 21.30
C HIS A 823 26.05 12.73 21.79
N VAL A 824 24.85 12.20 21.54
CA VAL A 824 24.52 10.81 21.83
C VAL A 824 24.09 10.11 20.55
N GLY A 825 24.98 9.30 19.98
CA GLY A 825 24.79 8.48 18.78
C GLY A 825 23.92 7.24 18.98
N ALA A 826 23.11 7.19 20.03
CA ALA A 826 22.18 6.11 20.33
C ALA A 826 20.95 6.64 21.08
N ALA A 827 19.80 5.98 20.91
CA ALA A 827 18.56 6.43 21.51
C ALA A 827 18.39 5.95 22.95
N SER A 828 18.17 6.89 23.88
CA SER A 828 17.86 6.57 25.26
C SER A 828 16.36 6.69 25.54
N PRO A 829 15.75 5.85 26.39
CA PRO A 829 14.32 5.98 26.73
C PRO A 829 13.94 7.37 27.25
N ASP A 830 14.81 7.95 28.07
CA ASP A 830 14.70 9.27 28.69
C ASP A 830 16.08 9.96 28.62
N ILE A 831 16.15 11.27 28.89
CA ILE A 831 17.43 11.99 28.92
C ILE A 831 18.27 11.46 30.11
N PRO A 832 19.46 10.86 29.90
CA PRO A 832 20.25 10.29 30.98
C PRO A 832 20.76 11.35 31.96
N ARG A 833 20.43 11.19 33.24
CA ARG A 833 20.88 12.10 34.31
C ARG A 833 22.41 12.22 34.39
N ALA A 834 23.13 11.11 34.19
CA ALA A 834 24.59 11.11 34.20
C ALA A 834 25.20 12.02 33.12
N LEU A 835 24.55 12.14 31.95
CA LEU A 835 24.99 13.03 30.87
C LEU A 835 24.60 14.48 31.13
N LEU A 836 23.41 14.72 31.70
CA LEU A 836 22.98 16.06 32.15
C LEU A 836 23.90 16.65 33.24
N GLU A 837 24.40 15.82 34.15
CA GLU A 837 25.33 16.23 35.21
C GLU A 837 26.72 16.58 34.65
N GLN A 838 27.14 15.92 33.58
CA GLN A 838 28.39 16.19 32.88
C GLN A 838 28.30 17.36 31.88
N LEU A 839 27.09 17.81 31.54
CA LEU A 839 26.89 18.99 30.71
C LEU A 839 27.18 20.26 31.52
N LYS A 840 28.05 21.13 30.99
CA LYS A 840 28.42 22.41 31.61
C LYS A 840 27.22 23.37 31.63
N PRO A 841 27.10 24.29 32.61
CA PRO A 841 26.23 25.47 32.47
C PRO A 841 26.63 26.27 31.21
N GLY A 842 25.65 26.64 30.40
CA GLY A 842 25.83 27.19 29.06
C GLY A 842 26.10 26.14 27.96
N GLY A 843 26.11 24.84 28.29
CA GLY A 843 26.39 23.75 27.36
C GLY A 843 25.13 23.22 26.66
N ARG A 844 25.33 22.53 25.53
CA ARG A 844 24.27 21.89 24.74
C ARG A 844 24.48 20.39 24.57
N MET A 845 23.41 19.62 24.71
CA MET A 845 23.37 18.21 24.37
C MET A 845 22.38 17.92 23.24
N VAL A 846 22.78 17.09 22.28
CA VAL A 846 21.91 16.56 21.22
C VAL A 846 21.78 15.06 21.40
N ILE A 847 20.56 14.60 21.70
CA ILE A 847 20.27 13.21 22.06
C ILE A 847 18.95 12.72 21.45
N PRO A 848 18.94 11.57 20.78
CA PRO A 848 17.71 10.86 20.44
C PRO A 848 17.05 10.31 21.71
N VAL A 849 15.83 10.75 22.01
CA VAL A 849 15.08 10.32 23.21
C VAL A 849 13.80 9.61 22.83
N GLY A 850 13.66 8.40 23.36
CA GLY A 850 12.47 7.57 23.31
C GLY A 850 12.80 6.11 22.97
N ASN A 851 11.79 5.25 23.09
CA ASN A 851 11.94 3.81 22.85
C ASN A 851 11.70 3.48 21.36
N PHE A 852 10.42 3.30 21.01
CA PHE A 852 9.99 2.97 19.65
C PHE A 852 9.85 4.20 18.74
N PHE A 853 9.55 5.36 19.34
CA PHE A 853 9.55 6.71 18.75
C PHE A 853 10.70 7.46 19.39
N GLN A 854 11.50 8.16 18.60
CA GLN A 854 12.69 8.84 19.09
C GLN A 854 12.71 10.24 18.48
N ASP A 855 12.75 11.25 19.32
CA ASP A 855 12.97 12.63 18.90
C ASP A 855 14.44 12.96 19.10
N LEU A 856 15.06 13.59 18.11
CA LEU A 856 16.34 14.25 18.30
C LEU A 856 16.09 15.49 19.15
N LYS A 857 16.37 15.38 20.44
CA LYS A 857 16.20 16.47 21.39
C LYS A 857 17.47 17.28 21.50
N VAL A 858 17.29 18.59 21.51
CA VAL A 858 18.31 19.57 21.85
C VAL A 858 18.03 20.02 23.28
N VAL A 859 19.05 19.88 24.12
CA VAL A 859 19.00 20.11 25.55
C VAL A 859 20.02 21.19 25.87
N ASP A 860 19.54 22.39 26.14
CA ASP A 860 20.35 23.52 26.57
C ASP A 860 20.35 23.60 28.09
N LYS A 861 21.53 23.70 28.71
CA LYS A 861 21.66 23.92 30.15
C LYS A 861 22.00 25.39 30.37
N ASN A 862 21.08 26.14 30.97
CA ASN A 862 21.27 27.55 31.26
C ASN A 862 22.36 27.74 32.34
N ASP A 863 22.88 28.96 32.46
CA ASP A 863 23.93 29.31 33.44
C ASP A 863 23.49 29.09 34.89
N ASP A 864 22.18 29.22 35.17
CA ASP A 864 21.57 28.95 36.47
C ASP A 864 21.38 27.45 36.76
N GLY A 865 21.76 26.58 35.83
CA GLY A 865 21.63 25.13 35.91
C GLY A 865 20.26 24.57 35.48
N SER A 866 19.29 25.43 35.14
CA SER A 866 18.01 24.99 34.59
C SER A 866 18.16 24.44 33.16
N VAL A 867 17.29 23.50 32.78
CA VAL A 867 17.39 22.79 31.49
C VAL A 867 16.21 23.13 30.59
N ARG A 868 16.51 23.58 29.37
CA ARG A 868 15.53 23.78 28.31
C ARG A 868 15.66 22.67 27.28
N VAL A 869 14.55 22.05 26.92
CA VAL A 869 14.51 20.94 25.96
C VAL A 869 13.57 21.28 24.82
N HIS A 870 14.01 21.07 23.59
CA HIS A 870 13.16 21.10 22.40
C HIS A 870 13.47 19.94 21.47
N SER A 871 12.48 19.51 20.68
CA SER A 871 12.65 18.46 19.67
C SER A 871 12.95 19.11 18.33
N GLU A 872 14.05 18.70 17.69
CA GLU A 872 14.44 19.20 16.36
C GLU A 872 13.79 18.38 15.24
N ALA A 873 13.86 17.05 15.31
CA ALA A 873 13.34 16.16 14.28
C ALA A 873 13.07 14.75 14.82
N SER A 874 12.09 14.05 14.26
CA SER A 874 11.89 12.61 14.53
C SER A 874 13.01 11.80 13.87
N VAL A 875 13.65 10.92 14.64
CA VAL A 875 14.81 10.13 14.20
C VAL A 875 14.67 8.65 14.54
N ARG A 876 15.61 7.83 14.07
CA ARG A 876 15.72 6.41 14.44
C ARG A 876 17.16 5.98 14.57
N PHE A 877 17.62 5.84 15.80
CA PHE A 877 18.91 5.37 16.24
C PHE A 877 18.79 3.98 16.89
N VAL A 878 19.94 3.30 16.95
CA VAL A 878 20.09 2.08 17.77
C VAL A 878 19.91 2.42 19.25
N PRO A 879 19.38 1.51 20.09
CA PRO A 879 19.13 1.80 21.49
C PRO A 879 20.45 1.96 22.27
N LEU A 880 20.52 2.98 23.14
CA LEU A 880 21.58 3.16 24.12
C LEU A 880 21.39 2.11 25.23
N THR A 881 22.14 1.02 25.15
CA THR A 881 21.94 -0.17 25.99
C THR A 881 23.25 -0.69 26.57
N SER A 882 23.19 -1.77 27.34
CA SER A 882 24.40 -2.46 27.81
C SER A 882 25.05 -3.28 26.68
N ARG A 883 26.38 -3.47 26.74
CA ARG A 883 27.12 -4.34 25.82
C ARG A 883 26.48 -5.72 25.66
N ALA A 884 26.10 -6.34 26.77
CA ALA A 884 25.48 -7.67 26.76
C ALA A 884 24.16 -7.69 25.98
N ALA A 885 23.31 -6.68 26.18
CA ALA A 885 22.03 -6.57 25.47
C ALA A 885 22.19 -6.25 23.98
N GLN A 886 23.20 -5.46 23.60
CA GLN A 886 23.49 -5.17 22.19
C GLN A 886 23.97 -6.42 21.43
N LEU A 887 24.78 -7.25 22.08
CA LEU A 887 25.34 -8.48 21.52
C LEU A 887 24.39 -9.68 21.61
N GLN A 888 23.30 -9.61 22.38
CA GLN A 888 22.36 -10.72 22.56
C GLN A 888 21.60 -11.10 21.27
N ASP A 889 21.63 -10.22 20.27
CA ASP A 889 21.05 -10.37 18.93
C ASP A 889 22.12 -10.38 17.81
N TYR A 890 23.41 -10.38 18.16
CA TYR A 890 24.53 -10.29 17.21
C TYR A 890 25.11 -11.64 16.83
#